data_AF-A0A1V5WXR7-F1
#
_entry.id   AF-A0A1V5WXR7-F1
#
_cell.length_a   1.000
_cell.length_b   1.000
_cell.length_c   1.000
_cell.angle_alpha   90.00
_cell.angle_beta   90.00
_cell.angle_gamma   90.00
#
_symmetry.space_group_name_H-M   'P 1'
#
loop_
_entity.id
_entity.type
_entity.pdbx_description
1 polymer ?
#
loop_
_entity_poly.entity_id
_entity_poly.type
_entity_poly.pdbx_seq_one_letter_code
_entity_poly.pdbx_strand_id
1 'polypeptide(L)'
;MGSSPSSSGKSYSSSSYSSSSPSTYEPAAASSPPAIGGKTTSGGSTSESFKVTATRNPDGTGNITLTWVPGYLSTHTIIRRLDNVPPASLAPQTLDDGVLIYNERNDKDGQDPTDIHMHTDTGLTEDKIYCYSAWAYDERTNAYSNGFVLACGGVPPSDPANLSVSSTMDSFDLSWTKGSSTNSVIRRGVGSAPTSIDEGVAVYNNTASSFTDNDSTLESGVTYCYSVWAYNPVTSALSTNYLQGCGTLVDMGSPTGLTFPTVAYNSIILNWVRGDYATNTAIIRKQGSIPESSEDGVLIYNDSGNAFIDTLLSADTEYCYALYSVDGEGVYRGVPTTGCETTLPVVNGVCGTAVRNFASGDTSYGSYTQCSSGTPSSTAFPAPGSSTTWICQGVGGTNSGNCTATRDAAAEATCYPVDYNTSKVINGNTVWCDNNGGMWTDSRGSMNVSNGTTHCSSLNYAGTTGWALPTVTQLNQCWNTVNCRMAQASVAFWSATAYPDWAGMNWYVNLGQNGAGYNGADFTTQSFNIRCRHSSLPPAACSVAEYNTSKVVNGDTVWCDGNGGMWTNDRGSMNWDTANAHCSGLAYAGRYGWSLPSRTSLTQCCNSTLCRTSSNKTAYWTNTTFTDPNMVLKYYVNLSDTGACYNGANTTNVSYRVRCRLGQ
;
A
#
# COMPACT_ATOMS: atom_id res chain seq x y z
N MET A 1 11.44 13.38 -85.86
CA MET A 1 12.64 12.65 -86.31
C MET A 1 13.84 13.56 -86.14
N GLY A 2 14.95 13.06 -85.61
CA GLY A 2 16.22 13.79 -85.47
C GLY A 2 16.32 14.56 -84.15
N SER A 3 16.88 14.03 -83.05
CA SER A 3 18.27 13.64 -82.79
C SER A 3 19.21 14.84 -82.55
N SER A 4 19.80 14.83 -81.36
CA SER A 4 20.92 15.57 -80.72
C SER A 4 22.12 15.94 -81.66
N PRO A 5 23.22 16.64 -81.25
CA PRO A 5 23.69 16.92 -79.87
C PRO A 5 24.51 18.24 -79.59
N SER A 6 24.80 18.43 -78.30
CA SER A 6 26.04 18.87 -77.62
C SER A 6 26.95 20.00 -78.15
N SER A 7 27.06 21.04 -77.31
CA SER A 7 28.27 21.66 -76.72
C SER A 7 29.46 22.11 -77.58
N SER A 8 29.82 23.40 -77.45
CA SER A 8 30.98 23.89 -76.68
C SER A 8 31.66 25.11 -77.34
N GLY A 9 32.23 25.99 -76.51
CA GLY A 9 33.43 26.74 -76.90
C GLY A 9 33.30 28.24 -77.18
N LYS A 10 33.62 29.01 -76.14
CA LYS A 10 33.91 30.46 -76.08
C LYS A 10 34.72 31.02 -77.27
N SER A 11 34.45 32.25 -77.70
CA SER A 11 35.25 33.48 -77.40
C SER A 11 35.09 34.60 -78.45
N TYR A 12 35.28 35.82 -77.94
CA TYR A 12 35.00 37.16 -78.45
C TYR A 12 35.48 37.53 -79.87
N SER A 13 34.70 38.35 -80.59
CA SER A 13 35.10 39.70 -80.98
C SER A 13 33.98 40.45 -81.74
N SER A 14 33.97 41.76 -81.48
CA SER A 14 33.30 42.88 -82.17
C SER A 14 32.83 42.68 -83.60
N SER A 15 31.68 43.27 -83.96
CA SER A 15 31.58 44.45 -84.85
C SER A 15 30.11 44.86 -85.09
N SER A 16 29.79 46.09 -84.67
CA SER A 16 29.03 47.12 -85.40
C SER A 16 27.59 46.93 -85.92
N TYR A 17 26.87 48.05 -85.84
CA TYR A 17 25.56 48.45 -86.38
C TYR A 17 24.35 48.02 -85.51
N SER A 18 23.41 48.90 -85.17
CA SER A 18 22.98 50.14 -85.84
C SER A 18 22.48 51.20 -84.85
N SER A 19 22.91 52.44 -85.04
CA SER A 19 22.27 53.63 -84.52
C SER A 19 20.87 53.78 -85.12
N SER A 20 19.85 53.54 -84.33
CA SER A 20 18.51 54.09 -84.55
C SER A 20 18.40 55.39 -83.76
N SER A 21 18.00 56.45 -84.45
CA SER A 21 17.81 57.81 -83.94
C SER A 21 17.02 57.86 -82.63
N PRO A 22 17.34 58.78 -81.69
CA PRO A 22 16.43 59.13 -80.61
C PRO A 22 15.16 59.73 -81.23
N SER A 23 14.01 59.24 -80.82
CA SER A 23 12.73 59.90 -81.10
C SER A 23 12.80 61.33 -80.56
N THR A 24 12.84 62.32 -81.43
CA THR A 24 12.61 63.72 -81.07
C THR A 24 11.11 63.91 -80.86
N TYR A 25 10.59 63.42 -79.73
CA TYR A 25 9.31 63.87 -79.24
C TYR A 25 9.51 65.31 -78.77
N GLU A 26 9.14 66.28 -79.61
CA GLU A 26 9.15 67.70 -79.24
C GLU A 26 7.70 68.13 -78.91
N PRO A 27 7.31 68.19 -77.63
CA PRO A 27 5.97 68.58 -77.24
C PRO A 27 5.70 70.07 -77.53
N ALA A 28 4.43 70.40 -77.81
CA ALA A 28 3.99 71.79 -77.92
C ALA A 28 4.15 72.51 -76.56
N ALA A 29 4.58 73.78 -76.56
CA ALA A 29 4.71 74.58 -75.34
C ALA A 29 3.34 74.86 -74.76
N ALA A 30 3.21 74.63 -73.47
CA ALA A 30 2.11 75.12 -72.68
C ALA A 30 2.62 76.26 -71.78
N SER A 31 1.82 77.31 -71.59
CA SER A 31 2.17 78.38 -70.63
C SER A 31 2.23 77.88 -69.18
N SER A 32 1.64 76.72 -68.91
CA SER A 32 1.82 75.94 -67.69
C SER A 32 1.55 74.47 -68.02
N PRO A 33 2.50 73.53 -67.83
CA PRO A 33 2.23 72.12 -68.05
C PRO A 33 1.16 71.61 -67.05
N PRO A 34 0.34 70.61 -67.41
CA PRO A 34 -0.53 69.91 -66.45
C PRO A 34 0.27 69.22 -65.35
N ALA A 35 -0.35 69.02 -64.20
CA ALA A 35 0.25 68.25 -63.11
C ALA A 35 0.50 66.79 -63.50
N ILE A 36 1.44 66.16 -62.80
CA ILE A 36 1.72 64.71 -62.85
C ILE A 36 0.41 63.98 -62.51
N GLY A 37 -0.17 63.18 -63.42
CA GLY A 37 -1.41 62.43 -63.18
C GLY A 37 -2.72 62.96 -63.78
N GLY A 38 -2.72 64.07 -64.53
CA GLY A 38 -3.87 64.49 -65.34
C GLY A 38 -4.45 65.88 -65.02
N LYS A 39 -5.38 66.31 -65.89
CA LYS A 39 -5.64 67.69 -66.37
C LYS A 39 -6.19 68.79 -65.42
N THR A 40 -6.13 68.75 -64.09
CA THR A 40 -6.77 69.84 -63.28
C THR A 40 -5.87 70.53 -62.24
N THR A 41 -6.16 71.82 -62.05
CA THR A 41 -5.22 72.91 -61.71
C THR A 41 -5.35 73.45 -60.28
N SER A 42 -5.41 72.61 -59.24
CA SER A 42 -5.38 73.17 -57.87
C SER A 42 -4.87 72.20 -56.81
N GLY A 43 -3.73 72.55 -56.20
CA GLY A 43 -3.26 72.03 -54.91
C GLY A 43 -2.69 70.61 -54.93
N GLY A 44 -2.06 70.21 -53.82
CA GLY A 44 -1.48 68.89 -53.63
C GLY A 44 -2.54 67.80 -53.57
N SER A 45 -2.63 66.97 -54.60
CA SER A 45 -3.54 65.81 -54.63
C SER A 45 -2.76 64.50 -54.72
N THR A 46 -3.25 63.42 -54.10
CA THR A 46 -2.72 62.07 -54.35
C THR A 46 -3.07 61.64 -55.78
N SER A 47 -2.12 61.07 -56.51
CA SER A 47 -2.33 60.54 -57.86
C SER A 47 -1.99 59.05 -57.91
N GLU A 48 -2.80 58.25 -58.61
CA GLU A 48 -2.45 56.85 -58.90
C GLU A 48 -1.17 56.72 -59.72
N SER A 49 -0.79 57.78 -60.44
CA SER A 49 0.44 57.85 -61.21
C SER A 49 1.63 58.39 -60.42
N PHE A 50 1.56 58.56 -59.09
CA PHE A 50 2.70 58.96 -58.25
C PHE A 50 2.72 58.09 -57.00
N LYS A 51 3.56 57.05 -57.00
CA LYS A 51 3.62 56.04 -55.94
C LYS A 51 4.98 56.03 -55.27
N VAL A 52 4.99 55.72 -53.98
CA VAL A 52 6.21 55.54 -53.19
C VAL A 52 6.22 54.14 -52.57
N THR A 53 7.37 53.49 -52.63
CA THR A 53 7.62 52.20 -51.99
C THR A 53 8.84 52.34 -51.08
N ALA A 54 8.65 52.12 -49.78
CA ALA A 54 9.71 52.22 -48.78
C ALA A 54 10.34 50.86 -48.49
N THR A 55 11.66 50.84 -48.34
CA THR A 55 12.43 49.65 -47.99
C THR A 55 13.45 50.01 -46.93
N ARG A 56 13.61 49.16 -45.91
CA ARG A 56 14.67 49.29 -44.91
C ARG A 56 15.94 48.58 -45.39
N ASN A 57 17.09 49.24 -45.24
CA ASN A 57 18.40 48.69 -45.53
C ASN A 57 19.02 48.01 -44.30
N PRO A 58 19.92 47.03 -44.48
CA PRO A 58 20.60 46.34 -43.37
C PRO A 58 21.46 47.26 -42.47
N ASP A 59 21.92 48.39 -43.01
CA ASP A 59 22.77 49.37 -42.30
C ASP A 59 21.98 50.32 -41.38
N GLY A 60 20.66 50.14 -41.24
CA GLY A 60 19.79 51.00 -40.42
C GLY A 60 19.30 52.25 -41.15
N THR A 61 19.61 52.39 -42.43
CA THR A 61 19.00 53.41 -43.29
C THR A 61 17.79 52.85 -44.06
N GLY A 62 17.10 53.70 -44.80
CA GLY A 62 16.02 53.33 -45.70
C GLY A 62 16.17 53.95 -47.08
N ASN A 63 15.45 53.36 -48.01
CA ASN A 63 15.27 53.88 -49.36
C ASN A 63 13.78 54.06 -49.63
N ILE A 64 13.42 55.12 -50.34
CA ILE A 64 12.07 55.27 -50.90
C ILE A 64 12.18 55.41 -52.40
N THR A 65 11.61 54.43 -53.10
CA THR A 65 11.50 54.44 -54.56
C THR A 65 10.21 55.13 -54.95
N LEU A 66 10.34 56.23 -55.67
CA LEU A 66 9.25 56.97 -56.30
C LEU A 66 9.07 56.48 -57.72
N THR A 67 7.82 56.28 -58.13
CA THR A 67 7.46 55.99 -59.52
C THR A 67 6.38 56.94 -59.98
N TRP A 68 6.53 57.46 -61.20
CA TRP A 68 5.56 58.40 -61.74
C TRP A 68 5.44 58.41 -63.25
N VAL A 69 4.34 58.93 -63.78
CA VAL A 69 4.22 59.26 -65.21
C VAL A 69 4.38 60.79 -65.34
N PRO A 70 5.33 61.30 -66.14
CA PRO A 70 5.54 62.73 -66.29
C PRO A 70 4.28 63.52 -66.68
N GLY A 71 4.25 64.81 -66.33
CA GLY A 71 3.17 65.70 -66.73
C GLY A 71 3.13 65.85 -68.26
N TYR A 72 1.94 65.81 -68.85
CA TYR A 72 1.78 65.93 -70.31
C TYR A 72 2.42 67.23 -70.83
N LEU A 73 3.27 67.17 -71.86
CA LEU A 73 4.02 68.32 -72.40
C LEU A 73 5.05 68.96 -71.44
N SER A 74 5.29 68.40 -70.26
CA SER A 74 6.36 68.87 -69.39
C SER A 74 7.73 68.38 -69.87
N THR A 75 8.74 69.23 -69.73
CA THR A 75 10.12 68.86 -70.08
C THR A 75 10.88 68.28 -68.91
N HIS A 76 10.52 68.62 -67.66
CA HIS A 76 11.13 68.09 -66.45
C HIS A 76 10.10 67.66 -65.42
N THR A 77 10.54 66.77 -64.53
CA THR A 77 9.86 66.48 -63.26
C THR A 77 10.75 66.99 -62.12
N ILE A 78 10.15 67.73 -61.18
CA ILE A 78 10.80 68.20 -59.96
C ILE A 78 10.17 67.48 -58.78
N ILE A 79 10.99 66.85 -57.94
CA ILE A 79 10.52 66.16 -56.72
C ILE A 79 11.27 66.70 -55.50
N ARG A 80 10.51 67.08 -54.47
CA ARG A 80 11.05 67.53 -53.18
C ARG A 80 10.53 66.65 -52.05
N ARG A 81 11.34 66.50 -51.00
CA ARG A 81 11.10 65.68 -49.82
C ARG A 81 11.06 66.53 -48.56
N LEU A 82 10.16 66.25 -47.61
CA LEU A 82 10.21 66.80 -46.26
C LEU A 82 10.62 65.72 -45.24
N ASP A 83 11.59 66.04 -44.39
CA ASP A 83 12.13 65.16 -43.35
C ASP A 83 11.40 65.41 -42.01
N ASN A 84 11.07 64.34 -41.27
CA ASN A 84 10.50 64.35 -39.91
C ASN A 84 9.07 64.90 -39.72
N VAL A 85 8.08 64.07 -40.05
CA VAL A 85 6.67 64.35 -39.72
C VAL A 85 6.01 63.13 -39.05
N PRO A 86 5.29 63.32 -37.95
CA PRO A 86 3.88 62.94 -37.94
C PRO A 86 3.00 64.20 -37.93
N PRO A 87 1.99 64.35 -38.81
CA PRO A 87 1.58 65.67 -39.24
C PRO A 87 0.58 66.33 -38.31
N ALA A 88 0.83 67.60 -38.00
CA ALA A 88 -0.24 68.59 -37.92
C ALA A 88 -0.33 69.45 -39.20
N SER A 89 0.72 69.57 -40.03
CA SER A 89 0.63 70.33 -41.29
C SER A 89 1.77 70.03 -42.29
N LEU A 90 1.34 69.63 -43.49
CA LEU A 90 1.89 69.95 -44.82
C LEU A 90 3.24 69.32 -45.25
N ALA A 91 3.15 68.33 -46.15
CA ALA A 91 4.21 67.95 -47.09
C ALA A 91 4.72 69.17 -47.90
N PRO A 92 5.83 69.10 -48.66
CA PRO A 92 6.31 70.25 -49.44
C PRO A 92 5.18 70.83 -50.32
N GLN A 93 4.64 72.00 -49.99
CA GLN A 93 3.51 72.58 -50.72
C GLN A 93 3.99 73.56 -51.80
N THR A 94 5.26 73.96 -51.71
CA THR A 94 5.90 74.92 -52.60
C THR A 94 7.22 74.37 -53.13
N LEU A 95 7.72 75.00 -54.19
CA LEU A 95 8.99 74.63 -54.83
C LEU A 95 10.22 74.93 -53.98
N ASP A 96 10.06 75.64 -52.86
CA ASP A 96 11.14 75.99 -51.94
C ASP A 96 11.12 75.12 -50.65
N ASP A 97 10.06 74.35 -50.44
CA ASP A 97 9.91 73.50 -49.25
C ASP A 97 10.77 72.24 -49.34
N GLY A 98 11.38 71.85 -48.23
CA GLY A 98 12.10 70.57 -48.11
C GLY A 98 13.36 70.47 -48.99
N VAL A 99 13.85 69.24 -49.15
CA VAL A 99 15.07 68.89 -49.89
C VAL A 99 14.73 68.56 -51.33
N LEU A 100 15.42 69.17 -52.30
CA LEU A 100 15.32 68.77 -53.71
C LEU A 100 16.02 67.42 -53.91
N ILE A 101 15.27 66.41 -54.33
CA ILE A 101 15.82 65.05 -54.53
C ILE A 101 15.89 64.66 -56.01
N TYR A 102 15.08 65.28 -56.87
CA TYR A 102 15.06 65.01 -58.30
C TYR A 102 14.70 66.27 -59.08
N ASN A 103 15.48 66.59 -60.11
CA ASN A 103 15.21 67.65 -61.08
C ASN A 103 15.93 67.30 -62.37
N GLU A 104 15.27 66.52 -63.22
CA GLU A 104 15.85 66.01 -64.46
C GLU A 104 14.82 66.12 -65.58
N ARG A 105 15.33 66.10 -66.82
CA ARG A 105 14.47 66.07 -68.00
C ARG A 105 13.74 64.74 -68.12
N ASN A 106 12.49 64.80 -68.59
CA ASN A 106 11.66 63.62 -68.83
C ASN A 106 12.11 62.80 -70.04
N ASP A 107 12.95 63.36 -70.93
CA ASP A 107 13.55 62.69 -72.08
C ASP A 107 15.04 62.34 -71.85
N LYS A 108 15.53 62.49 -70.61
CA LYS A 108 16.92 62.19 -70.25
C LYS A 108 17.26 60.76 -70.64
N ASP A 109 18.44 60.58 -71.23
CA ASP A 109 18.96 59.29 -71.69
C ASP A 109 18.02 58.54 -72.67
N GLY A 110 17.15 59.27 -73.38
CA GLY A 110 16.23 58.71 -74.38
C GLY A 110 14.96 58.06 -73.78
N GLN A 111 14.62 58.38 -72.53
CA GLN A 111 13.39 57.93 -71.89
C GLN A 111 12.16 58.49 -72.61
N ASP A 112 11.10 57.67 -72.73
CA ASP A 112 9.81 58.12 -73.26
C ASP A 112 9.10 58.98 -72.17
N PRO A 113 8.72 60.23 -72.47
CA PRO A 113 8.01 61.09 -71.53
C PRO A 113 6.60 60.60 -71.16
N THR A 114 6.10 59.55 -71.82
CA THR A 114 4.80 58.92 -71.55
C THR A 114 4.88 57.63 -70.73
N ASP A 115 6.09 57.10 -70.54
CA ASP A 115 6.34 55.90 -69.74
C ASP A 115 6.44 56.19 -68.23
N ILE A 116 6.50 55.13 -67.43
CA ILE A 116 6.74 55.23 -65.98
C ILE A 116 8.21 55.53 -65.72
N HIS A 117 8.44 56.65 -65.05
CA HIS A 117 9.71 57.11 -64.51
C HIS A 117 9.90 56.60 -63.08
N MET A 118 11.17 56.48 -62.67
CA MET A 118 11.54 55.99 -61.36
C MET A 118 12.76 56.72 -60.80
N HIS A 119 12.74 57.01 -59.51
CA HIS A 119 13.89 57.49 -58.76
C HIS A 119 13.89 56.90 -57.36
N THR A 120 15.07 56.55 -56.83
CA THR A 120 15.21 56.02 -55.48
C THR A 120 16.00 57.00 -54.64
N ASP A 121 15.33 57.55 -53.63
CA ASP A 121 15.93 58.35 -52.58
C ASP A 121 16.51 57.43 -51.51
N THR A 122 17.76 57.66 -51.12
CA THR A 122 18.55 56.72 -50.29
C THR A 122 19.13 57.40 -49.06
N GLY A 123 19.56 56.62 -48.06
CA GLY A 123 20.16 57.14 -46.83
C GLY A 123 19.15 57.77 -45.87
N LEU A 124 17.88 57.39 -45.98
CA LEU A 124 16.81 57.84 -45.09
C LEU A 124 16.94 57.18 -43.71
N THR A 125 16.45 57.83 -42.66
CA THR A 125 16.42 57.24 -41.31
C THR A 125 15.24 56.27 -41.20
N GLU A 126 15.47 55.11 -40.60
CA GLU A 126 14.39 54.16 -40.27
C GLU A 126 13.39 54.71 -39.24
N ASP A 127 12.19 54.11 -39.18
CA ASP A 127 11.11 54.51 -38.26
C ASP A 127 10.65 55.97 -38.43
N LYS A 128 10.78 56.52 -39.65
CA LYS A 128 10.36 57.87 -40.04
C LYS A 128 9.48 57.87 -41.29
N ILE A 129 8.58 58.84 -41.39
CA ILE A 129 7.84 59.16 -42.62
C ILE A 129 8.61 60.20 -43.41
N TYR A 130 8.65 60.00 -44.71
CA TYR A 130 9.04 61.00 -45.69
C TYR A 130 7.89 61.24 -46.65
N CYS A 131 7.58 62.51 -46.88
CA CYS A 131 6.56 62.94 -47.82
C CYS A 131 7.21 63.64 -49.00
N TYR A 132 6.75 63.28 -50.19
CA TYR A 132 7.29 63.73 -51.46
C TYR A 132 6.24 64.48 -52.24
N SER A 133 6.61 65.64 -52.76
CA SER A 133 5.78 66.42 -53.65
C SER A 133 6.45 66.60 -55.00
N ALA A 134 5.69 66.45 -56.07
CA ALA A 134 6.23 66.49 -57.42
C ALA A 134 5.46 67.45 -58.35
N TRP A 135 6.21 68.25 -59.09
CA TRP A 135 5.73 69.24 -60.05
C TRP A 135 6.23 68.90 -61.46
N ALA A 136 5.42 69.26 -62.45
CA ALA A 136 5.83 69.30 -63.84
C ALA A 136 6.41 70.67 -64.17
N TYR A 137 7.44 70.73 -65.01
CA TYR A 137 8.06 71.98 -65.45
C TYR A 137 8.31 71.97 -66.95
N ASP A 138 8.04 73.10 -67.59
CA ASP A 138 8.35 73.37 -68.99
C ASP A 138 9.41 74.46 -69.06
N GLU A 139 10.64 74.06 -69.41
CA GLU A 139 11.78 74.97 -69.58
C GLU A 139 11.58 75.96 -70.74
N ARG A 140 10.74 75.65 -71.74
CA ARG A 140 10.55 76.49 -72.92
C ARG A 140 9.70 77.72 -72.60
N THR A 141 8.79 77.58 -71.64
CA THR A 141 7.96 78.66 -71.11
C THR A 141 8.40 79.13 -69.72
N ASN A 142 9.41 78.47 -69.13
CA ASN A 142 9.92 78.71 -67.78
C ASN A 142 8.77 78.68 -66.75
N ALA A 143 7.89 77.69 -66.87
CA ALA A 143 6.66 77.59 -66.11
C ALA A 143 6.49 76.22 -65.45
N TYR A 144 6.02 76.24 -64.20
CA TYR A 144 5.64 75.04 -63.46
C TYR A 144 4.16 74.72 -63.63
N SER A 145 3.77 73.49 -63.31
CA SER A 145 2.37 73.13 -63.20
C SER A 145 1.67 73.90 -62.07
N ASN A 146 0.39 74.22 -62.27
CA ASN A 146 -0.45 74.92 -61.28
C ASN A 146 -0.74 74.10 -60.00
N GLY A 147 -0.40 72.82 -59.99
CA GLY A 147 -0.55 71.92 -58.86
C GLY A 147 0.59 70.91 -58.80
N PHE A 148 0.56 70.06 -57.78
CA PHE A 148 1.54 69.02 -57.54
C PHE A 148 0.87 67.75 -57.04
N VAL A 149 1.60 66.64 -57.10
CA VAL A 149 1.18 65.38 -56.50
C VAL A 149 1.91 65.11 -55.21
N LEU A 150 1.25 64.44 -54.28
CA LEU A 150 1.80 64.09 -52.97
C LEU A 150 1.71 62.58 -52.74
N ALA A 151 2.80 61.99 -52.24
CA ALA A 151 2.82 60.65 -51.65
C ALA A 151 3.79 60.60 -50.47
N CYS A 152 3.44 59.82 -49.44
CA CYS A 152 4.26 59.64 -48.25
C CYS A 152 4.58 58.15 -48.04
N GLY A 153 5.79 57.86 -47.61
CA GLY A 153 6.25 56.50 -47.29
C GLY A 153 6.97 56.49 -45.95
N GLY A 154 6.63 55.54 -45.09
CA GLY A 154 7.34 55.27 -43.84
C GLY A 154 8.45 54.26 -44.07
N VAL A 155 9.69 54.59 -43.74
CA VAL A 155 10.76 53.59 -43.71
C VAL A 155 10.47 52.63 -42.56
N PRO A 156 10.32 51.30 -42.82
CA PRO A 156 10.03 50.33 -41.77
C PRO A 156 11.03 50.41 -40.61
N PRO A 157 10.58 50.22 -39.36
CA PRO A 157 11.50 50.08 -38.23
C PRO A 157 12.35 48.81 -38.37
N SER A 158 13.42 48.73 -37.59
CA SER A 158 14.22 47.51 -37.48
C SER A 158 13.45 46.36 -36.88
N ASP A 159 13.79 45.15 -37.31
CA ASP A 159 13.14 43.94 -36.85
C ASP A 159 13.45 43.72 -35.35
N PRO A 160 12.49 43.24 -34.56
CA PRO A 160 12.79 42.79 -33.20
C PRO A 160 13.71 41.55 -33.23
N ALA A 161 14.42 41.30 -32.13
CA ALA A 161 15.34 40.15 -32.00
C ALA A 161 15.10 39.36 -30.69
N ASN A 162 15.64 38.13 -30.60
CA ASN A 162 15.75 37.35 -29.36
C ASN A 162 14.42 37.11 -28.62
N LEU A 163 13.39 36.60 -29.30
CA LEU A 163 12.15 36.20 -28.65
C LEU A 163 12.37 34.98 -27.77
N SER A 164 11.96 35.07 -26.51
CA SER A 164 11.83 33.96 -25.58
C SER A 164 10.38 33.84 -25.16
N VAL A 165 9.88 32.61 -25.15
CA VAL A 165 8.54 32.24 -24.71
C VAL A 165 8.69 31.15 -23.66
N SER A 166 8.27 31.42 -22.42
CA SER A 166 8.22 30.44 -21.35
C SER A 166 6.78 30.27 -20.86
N SER A 167 6.33 29.03 -20.71
CA SER A 167 5.00 28.75 -20.19
C SER A 167 4.99 28.57 -18.68
N THR A 168 3.89 28.98 -18.07
CA THR A 168 3.45 28.60 -16.73
C THR A 168 2.20 27.69 -16.88
N MET A 169 1.47 27.44 -15.78
CA MET A 169 0.21 26.68 -15.84
C MET A 169 -0.93 27.46 -16.51
N ASP A 170 -0.92 28.78 -16.43
CA ASP A 170 -2.05 29.64 -16.80
C ASP A 170 -1.63 30.83 -17.67
N SER A 171 -0.35 30.96 -17.98
CA SER A 171 0.18 32.05 -18.79
C SER A 171 1.40 31.68 -19.64
N PHE A 172 1.74 32.57 -20.56
CA PHE A 172 3.03 32.62 -21.21
C PHE A 172 3.74 33.92 -20.87
N ASP A 173 4.98 33.83 -20.41
CA ASP A 173 5.88 34.96 -20.27
C ASP A 173 6.70 35.12 -21.54
N LEU A 174 6.54 36.26 -22.20
CA LEU A 174 7.24 36.62 -23.42
C LEU A 174 8.27 37.72 -23.13
N SER A 175 9.46 37.58 -23.70
CA SER A 175 10.47 38.64 -23.70
C SER A 175 11.17 38.72 -25.05
N TRP A 176 11.53 39.93 -25.47
CA TRP A 176 12.19 40.16 -26.75
C TRP A 176 13.07 41.41 -26.69
N THR A 177 13.99 41.53 -27.64
CA THR A 177 14.71 42.77 -27.94
C THR A 177 13.85 43.59 -28.91
N LYS A 178 13.50 44.82 -28.53
CA LYS A 178 12.71 45.71 -29.40
C LYS A 178 13.46 46.07 -30.67
N GLY A 179 12.71 46.23 -31.76
CA GLY A 179 13.16 46.97 -32.93
C GLY A 179 13.22 48.48 -32.64
N SER A 180 13.52 49.28 -33.66
CA SER A 180 13.70 50.73 -33.49
C SER A 180 12.42 51.53 -33.32
N SER A 181 11.26 50.89 -33.49
CA SER A 181 9.98 51.56 -33.24
C SER A 181 9.58 51.61 -31.77
N THR A 182 8.64 52.49 -31.48
CA THR A 182 8.08 52.71 -30.14
C THR A 182 7.30 51.50 -29.64
N ASN A 183 6.47 50.87 -30.47
CA ASN A 183 5.64 49.73 -30.06
C ASN A 183 6.18 48.40 -30.60
N SER A 184 5.79 47.34 -29.92
CA SER A 184 5.79 45.99 -30.46
C SER A 184 4.36 45.49 -30.52
N VAL A 185 4.01 44.78 -31.60
CA VAL A 185 2.71 44.12 -31.74
C VAL A 185 2.92 42.62 -31.72
N ILE A 186 2.09 41.92 -30.95
CA ILE A 186 2.14 40.47 -30.81
C ILE A 186 0.81 39.87 -31.22
N ARG A 187 0.88 38.85 -32.09
CA ARG A 187 -0.23 37.99 -32.46
C ARG A 187 0.00 36.58 -31.92
N ARG A 188 -1.05 35.94 -31.42
CA ARG A 188 -1.05 34.55 -30.94
C ARG A 188 -1.88 33.65 -31.86
N GLY A 189 -1.33 32.51 -32.25
CA GLY A 189 -2.00 31.44 -32.98
C GLY A 189 -1.93 30.11 -32.23
N VAL A 190 -2.87 29.20 -32.50
CA VAL A 190 -2.90 27.85 -31.90
C VAL A 190 -2.15 26.89 -32.82
N GLY A 191 -1.14 26.20 -32.30
CA GLY A 191 -0.31 25.23 -33.03
C GLY A 191 0.65 25.81 -34.08
N SER A 192 0.38 27.02 -34.60
CA SER A 192 1.23 27.71 -35.57
C SER A 192 1.30 29.22 -35.31
N ALA A 193 2.47 29.80 -35.60
CA ALA A 193 2.72 31.23 -35.44
C ALA A 193 2.03 32.03 -36.56
N PRO A 194 1.28 33.10 -36.24
CA PRO A 194 0.68 33.99 -37.24
C PRO A 194 1.73 34.54 -38.21
N THR A 195 1.42 34.64 -39.49
CA THR A 195 2.37 35.13 -40.51
C THR A 195 2.11 36.58 -40.95
N SER A 196 0.98 37.14 -40.52
CA SER A 196 0.58 38.51 -40.78
C SER A 196 -0.13 39.11 -39.56
N ILE A 197 -0.29 40.44 -39.56
CA ILE A 197 -0.98 41.14 -38.48
C ILE A 197 -2.50 40.94 -38.51
N ASP A 198 -3.05 40.28 -39.52
CA ASP A 198 -4.48 39.98 -39.62
C ASP A 198 -4.81 38.56 -39.17
N GLU A 199 -3.78 37.75 -38.88
CA GLU A 199 -3.90 36.39 -38.39
C GLU A 199 -3.83 36.31 -36.86
N GLY A 200 -4.54 35.33 -36.31
CA GLY A 200 -4.52 35.04 -34.88
C GLY A 200 -5.15 36.14 -34.00
N VAL A 201 -4.94 36.00 -32.70
CA VAL A 201 -5.47 36.92 -31.67
C VAL A 201 -4.44 38.01 -31.40
N ALA A 202 -4.86 39.28 -31.38
CA ALA A 202 -4.03 40.38 -30.90
C ALA A 202 -3.91 40.29 -29.37
N VAL A 203 -2.69 40.03 -28.87
CA VAL A 203 -2.45 39.91 -27.42
C VAL A 203 -1.66 41.09 -26.85
N TYR A 204 -0.93 41.83 -27.70
CA TYR A 204 -0.13 42.96 -27.26
C TYR A 204 0.06 44.02 -28.35
N ASN A 205 -0.01 45.30 -27.99
CA ASN A 205 0.39 46.44 -28.83
C ASN A 205 0.79 47.62 -27.92
N ASN A 206 2.02 47.60 -27.42
CA ASN A 206 2.48 48.62 -26.48
C ASN A 206 4.02 48.75 -26.48
N THR A 207 4.57 49.55 -25.57
CA THR A 207 5.97 50.01 -25.61
C THR A 207 6.98 49.14 -24.86
N ALA A 208 6.55 48.15 -24.07
CA ALA A 208 7.47 47.29 -23.32
C ALA A 208 8.22 46.30 -24.24
N SER A 209 9.16 45.58 -23.64
CA SER A 209 9.98 44.52 -24.25
C SER A 209 9.74 43.14 -23.62
N SER A 210 8.70 43.04 -22.80
CA SER A 210 8.19 41.81 -22.21
C SER A 210 6.69 41.93 -21.98
N PHE A 211 6.01 40.79 -21.95
CA PHE A 211 4.57 40.69 -21.76
C PHE A 211 4.20 39.32 -21.22
N THR A 212 3.27 39.27 -20.26
CA THR A 212 2.68 38.03 -19.79
C THR A 212 1.31 37.88 -20.42
N ASP A 213 1.15 36.87 -21.27
CA ASP A 213 -0.13 36.48 -21.83
C ASP A 213 -0.84 35.54 -20.86
N ASN A 214 -1.80 36.06 -20.11
CA ASN A 214 -2.61 35.36 -19.12
C ASN A 214 -4.09 35.32 -19.55
N ASP A 215 -4.32 35.19 -20.86
CA ASP A 215 -5.67 35.09 -21.41
C ASP A 215 -6.40 33.85 -20.83
N SER A 216 -7.59 34.08 -20.27
CA SER A 216 -8.43 33.04 -19.68
C SER A 216 -8.86 31.95 -20.67
N THR A 217 -8.73 32.16 -21.98
CA THR A 217 -9.02 31.15 -23.00
C THR A 217 -7.83 30.24 -23.32
N LEU A 218 -6.70 30.39 -22.62
CA LEU A 218 -5.56 29.48 -22.76
C LEU A 218 -5.91 28.12 -22.14
N GLU A 219 -5.66 27.06 -22.89
CA GLU A 219 -5.94 25.69 -22.48
C GLU A 219 -4.63 24.97 -22.13
N SER A 220 -4.64 24.20 -21.04
CA SER A 220 -3.46 23.43 -20.61
C SER A 220 -3.10 22.37 -21.65
N GLY A 221 -1.79 22.10 -21.80
CA GLY A 221 -1.29 21.14 -22.79
C GLY A 221 -1.42 21.60 -24.26
N VAL A 222 -1.99 22.78 -24.52
CA VAL A 222 -2.10 23.33 -25.88
C VAL A 222 -0.87 24.17 -26.22
N THR A 223 -0.37 23.98 -27.45
CA THR A 223 0.73 24.78 -28.00
C THR A 223 0.21 26.07 -28.58
N TYR A 224 0.71 27.19 -28.07
CA TYR A 224 0.46 28.53 -28.60
C TYR A 224 1.76 29.08 -29.19
N CYS A 225 1.61 29.74 -30.33
CA CYS A 225 2.71 30.33 -31.07
C CYS A 225 2.48 31.83 -31.25
N TYR A 226 3.53 32.60 -31.10
CA TYR A 226 3.51 34.04 -31.07
C TYR A 226 4.34 34.60 -32.20
N SER A 227 3.86 35.69 -32.78
CA SER A 227 4.60 36.48 -33.75
C SER A 227 4.73 37.92 -33.28
N VAL A 228 5.94 38.48 -33.37
CA VAL A 228 6.26 39.81 -32.84
C VAL A 228 6.83 40.70 -33.94
N TRP A 229 6.17 41.84 -34.17
CA TRP A 229 6.62 42.91 -35.09
C TRP A 229 7.01 44.15 -34.29
N ALA A 230 7.96 44.93 -34.80
CA ALA A 230 8.08 46.33 -34.40
C ALA A 230 7.02 47.15 -35.14
N TYR A 231 6.38 48.08 -34.44
CA TYR A 231 5.24 48.82 -34.98
C TYR A 231 5.32 50.29 -34.61
N ASN A 232 5.15 51.13 -35.62
CA ASN A 232 5.03 52.57 -35.43
C ASN A 232 3.53 52.96 -35.45
N PRO A 233 2.94 53.30 -34.30
CA PRO A 233 1.51 53.61 -34.22
C PRO A 233 1.14 54.91 -34.95
N VAL A 234 2.12 55.75 -35.26
CA VAL A 234 1.87 57.02 -35.93
C VAL A 234 1.81 56.88 -37.45
N THR A 235 2.57 55.93 -37.99
CA THR A 235 2.71 55.71 -39.43
C THR A 235 1.98 54.44 -39.89
N SER A 236 1.54 53.63 -38.93
CA SER A 236 1.05 52.26 -39.15
C SER A 236 2.06 51.34 -39.84
N ALA A 237 3.35 51.69 -39.87
CA ALA A 237 4.40 50.86 -40.47
C ALA A 237 4.82 49.73 -39.51
N LEU A 238 4.92 48.53 -40.06
CA LEU A 238 5.49 47.36 -39.40
C LEU A 238 6.93 47.15 -39.84
N SER A 239 7.74 46.49 -39.01
CA SER A 239 9.01 45.93 -39.45
C SER A 239 8.82 44.95 -40.60
N THR A 240 9.83 44.83 -41.46
CA THR A 240 9.77 43.95 -42.64
C THR A 240 9.70 42.49 -42.23
N ASN A 241 10.49 42.07 -41.23
CA ASN A 241 10.44 40.74 -40.66
C ASN A 241 9.84 40.78 -39.26
N TYR A 242 9.57 39.58 -38.73
CA TYR A 242 9.01 39.36 -37.41
C TYR A 242 9.64 38.15 -36.76
N LEU A 243 9.57 38.10 -35.43
CA LEU A 243 9.97 36.93 -34.66
C LEU A 243 8.81 35.95 -34.56
N GLN A 244 9.14 34.66 -34.47
CA GLN A 244 8.20 33.62 -34.12
C GLN A 244 8.73 32.80 -32.95
N GLY A 245 7.84 32.38 -32.06
CA GLY A 245 8.19 31.53 -30.92
C GLY A 245 6.97 30.78 -30.43
N CYS A 246 7.14 29.52 -30.06
CA CYS A 246 6.05 28.67 -29.58
C CYS A 246 6.36 28.14 -28.19
N GLY A 247 5.32 27.92 -27.40
CA GLY A 247 5.38 27.16 -26.15
C GLY A 247 4.10 26.36 -25.95
N THR A 248 4.20 25.27 -25.20
CA THR A 248 3.04 24.50 -24.74
C THR A 248 2.73 24.92 -23.32
N LEU A 249 1.48 25.31 -23.05
CA LEU A 249 1.06 25.71 -21.72
C LEU A 249 1.26 24.52 -20.78
N VAL A 250 1.87 24.75 -19.60
CA VAL A 250 2.21 23.66 -18.69
C VAL A 250 0.91 22.97 -18.28
N ASP A 251 0.84 21.66 -18.53
CA ASP A 251 -0.26 20.84 -18.03
C ASP A 251 0.08 20.26 -16.66
N MET A 252 -0.94 19.97 -15.87
CA MET A 252 -0.75 19.27 -14.60
C MET A 252 -0.29 17.84 -14.87
N GLY A 253 0.77 17.43 -14.17
CA GLY A 253 1.20 16.05 -14.22
C GLY A 253 0.10 15.15 -13.65
N SER A 254 -0.11 13.96 -14.23
CA SER A 254 -0.96 12.94 -13.62
C SER A 254 -0.36 12.48 -12.28
N PRO A 255 -1.18 12.06 -11.29
CA PRO A 255 -0.65 11.36 -10.11
C PRO A 255 0.14 10.12 -10.56
N THR A 256 1.22 9.75 -9.88
CA THR A 256 2.04 8.59 -10.27
C THR A 256 2.22 7.61 -9.10
N GLY A 257 2.84 6.45 -9.33
CA GLY A 257 3.20 5.53 -8.25
C GLY A 257 2.01 4.96 -7.46
N LEU A 258 0.84 4.84 -8.09
CA LEU A 258 -0.33 4.21 -7.47
C LEU A 258 -0.02 2.77 -7.06
N THR A 259 -0.20 2.45 -5.79
CA THR A 259 0.01 1.10 -5.22
C THR A 259 -1.04 0.78 -4.16
N PHE A 260 -1.26 -0.52 -3.93
CA PHE A 260 -2.21 -1.05 -2.94
C PHE A 260 -1.46 -1.85 -1.85
N PRO A 261 -0.77 -1.20 -0.90
CA PRO A 261 0.11 -1.89 0.05
C PRO A 261 -0.62 -2.82 1.02
N THR A 262 -1.92 -2.62 1.24
CA THR A 262 -2.71 -3.48 2.13
C THR A 262 -4.13 -3.58 1.60
N VAL A 263 -4.57 -4.82 1.45
CA VAL A 263 -5.91 -5.19 1.00
C VAL A 263 -6.55 -6.04 2.09
N ALA A 264 -7.70 -5.59 2.59
CA ALA A 264 -8.51 -6.31 3.56
C ALA A 264 -9.86 -6.70 2.93
N TYR A 265 -10.68 -7.40 3.71
CA TYR A 265 -12.01 -7.81 3.25
C TYR A 265 -13.01 -6.66 3.11
N ASN A 266 -12.74 -5.50 3.73
CA ASN A 266 -13.64 -4.34 3.73
C ASN A 266 -12.92 -3.00 3.53
N SER A 267 -11.63 -3.04 3.19
CA SER A 267 -10.84 -1.82 2.98
C SER A 267 -9.63 -2.07 2.08
N ILE A 268 -9.24 -1.05 1.34
CA ILE A 268 -8.02 -1.02 0.51
C ILE A 268 -7.25 0.25 0.88
N ILE A 269 -5.95 0.12 1.15
CA ILE A 269 -5.06 1.27 1.30
C ILE A 269 -4.51 1.61 -0.09
N LEU A 270 -4.58 2.88 -0.46
CA LEU A 270 -4.00 3.44 -1.68
C LEU A 270 -2.84 4.35 -1.30
N ASN A 271 -1.71 4.21 -1.98
CA ASN A 271 -0.59 5.15 -1.93
C ASN A 271 -0.27 5.66 -3.33
N TRP A 272 0.09 6.92 -3.46
CA TRP A 272 0.47 7.54 -4.73
C TRP A 272 1.44 8.71 -4.52
N VAL A 273 1.96 9.23 -5.63
CA VAL A 273 2.70 10.49 -5.72
C VAL A 273 1.78 11.50 -6.37
N ARG A 274 1.60 12.66 -5.74
CA ARG A 274 0.77 13.74 -6.29
C ARG A 274 1.36 14.20 -7.63
N GLY A 275 0.48 14.49 -8.59
CA GLY A 275 0.90 15.05 -9.87
C GLY A 275 1.54 16.43 -9.72
N ASP A 276 2.49 16.73 -10.61
CA ASP A 276 3.18 18.02 -10.63
C ASP A 276 2.19 19.16 -10.78
N TYR A 277 2.42 20.21 -10.00
CA TYR A 277 1.59 21.42 -9.91
C TYR A 277 0.14 21.25 -9.43
N ALA A 278 -0.29 20.02 -9.13
CA ALA A 278 -1.60 19.77 -8.55
C ALA A 278 -1.66 20.26 -7.09
N THR A 279 -2.77 20.91 -6.73
CA THR A 279 -3.04 21.27 -5.34
C THR A 279 -3.50 20.03 -4.58
N ASN A 280 -4.43 19.27 -5.15
CA ASN A 280 -5.00 18.05 -4.58
C ASN A 280 -4.90 16.85 -5.55
N THR A 281 -5.07 15.66 -5.00
CA THR A 281 -5.46 14.46 -5.77
C THR A 281 -6.91 14.14 -5.47
N ALA A 282 -7.73 13.99 -6.51
CA ALA A 282 -9.08 13.45 -6.39
C ALA A 282 -9.09 11.97 -6.79
N ILE A 283 -9.75 11.12 -6.00
CA ILE A 283 -9.88 9.69 -6.27
C ILE A 283 -11.34 9.34 -6.52
N ILE A 284 -11.61 8.89 -7.73
CA ILE A 284 -12.90 8.31 -8.11
C ILE A 284 -12.78 6.80 -8.03
N ARG A 285 -13.73 6.15 -7.36
CA ARG A 285 -13.83 4.69 -7.24
C ARG A 285 -15.05 4.18 -7.96
N LYS A 286 -14.91 3.06 -8.66
CA LYS A 286 -16.00 2.29 -9.27
C LYS A 286 -15.82 0.80 -9.01
N GLN A 287 -16.92 0.08 -8.82
CA GLN A 287 -16.92 -1.36 -8.58
C GLN A 287 -16.86 -2.11 -9.93
N GLY A 288 -15.93 -3.06 -10.05
CA GLY A 288 -15.81 -4.00 -11.17
C GLY A 288 -15.27 -3.45 -12.51
N SER A 289 -15.00 -2.14 -12.61
CA SER A 289 -14.34 -1.57 -13.78
C SER A 289 -13.70 -0.22 -13.46
N ILE A 290 -12.69 0.16 -14.24
CA ILE A 290 -12.04 1.48 -14.16
C ILE A 290 -13.08 2.59 -14.46
N PRO A 291 -13.12 3.68 -13.68
CA PRO A 291 -13.87 4.89 -14.03
C PRO A 291 -13.46 5.45 -15.40
N GLU A 292 -14.43 5.72 -16.28
CA GLU A 292 -14.17 6.33 -17.60
C GLU A 292 -14.07 7.87 -17.56
N SER A 293 -14.61 8.51 -16.51
CA SER A 293 -14.54 9.96 -16.28
C SER A 293 -14.56 10.30 -14.78
N SER A 294 -14.45 11.59 -14.44
CA SER A 294 -14.59 12.10 -13.07
C SER A 294 -15.98 11.90 -12.48
N GLU A 295 -16.99 11.67 -13.31
CA GLU A 295 -18.39 11.44 -12.96
C GLU A 295 -18.77 9.95 -12.98
N ASP A 296 -17.92 9.07 -13.53
CA ASP A 296 -18.16 7.63 -13.65
C ASP A 296 -17.68 6.87 -12.40
N GLY A 297 -18.33 7.12 -11.27
CA GLY A 297 -18.03 6.46 -10.00
C GLY A 297 -18.39 7.31 -8.80
N VAL A 298 -17.68 7.09 -7.70
CA VAL A 298 -17.87 7.84 -6.45
C VAL A 298 -16.56 8.52 -6.08
N LEU A 299 -16.60 9.83 -5.86
CA LEU A 299 -15.49 10.58 -5.27
C LEU A 299 -15.32 10.16 -3.79
N ILE A 300 -14.18 9.53 -3.49
CA ILE A 300 -13.87 9.03 -2.13
C ILE A 300 -12.79 9.83 -1.43
N TYR A 301 -12.03 10.64 -2.18
CA TYR A 301 -10.93 11.44 -1.65
C TYR A 301 -10.70 12.66 -2.53
N ASN A 302 -10.45 13.83 -1.94
CA ASN A 302 -10.00 15.05 -2.62
C ASN A 302 -9.23 15.94 -1.63
N ASP A 303 -7.92 15.71 -1.53
CA ASP A 303 -7.05 16.47 -0.64
C ASP A 303 -5.59 16.37 -1.14
N SER A 304 -4.69 17.01 -0.43
CA SER A 304 -3.25 17.13 -0.66
C SER A 304 -2.42 15.96 -0.08
N GLY A 305 -3.02 14.93 0.49
CA GLY A 305 -2.26 13.77 0.95
C GLY A 305 -1.72 12.90 -0.19
N ASN A 306 -1.03 11.83 0.20
CA ASN A 306 -0.39 10.85 -0.69
C ASN A 306 -0.77 9.39 -0.33
N ALA A 307 -1.69 9.23 0.61
CA ALA A 307 -2.22 7.96 1.06
C ALA A 307 -3.68 8.12 1.50
N PHE A 308 -4.49 7.11 1.24
CA PHE A 308 -5.90 7.06 1.64
C PHE A 308 -6.31 5.62 1.95
N ILE A 309 -7.14 5.45 2.98
CA ILE A 309 -7.73 4.15 3.31
C ILE A 309 -9.18 4.18 2.86
N ASP A 310 -9.47 3.48 1.78
CA ASP A 310 -10.84 3.26 1.36
C ASP A 310 -11.47 2.18 2.24
N THR A 311 -12.64 2.44 2.81
CA THR A 311 -13.29 1.57 3.80
C THR A 311 -14.75 1.29 3.43
N LEU A 312 -15.42 0.44 4.21
CA LEU A 312 -16.82 0.05 3.97
C LEU A 312 -17.02 -0.66 2.62
N LEU A 313 -16.00 -1.38 2.16
CA LEU A 313 -16.05 -2.17 0.94
C LEU A 313 -16.70 -3.54 1.19
N SER A 314 -17.32 -4.08 0.13
CA SER A 314 -17.80 -5.46 0.13
C SER A 314 -16.63 -6.42 -0.04
N ALA A 315 -16.66 -7.56 0.64
CA ALA A 315 -15.65 -8.60 0.49
C ALA A 315 -15.72 -9.30 -0.87
N ASP A 316 -14.60 -9.90 -1.29
CA ASP A 316 -14.45 -10.60 -2.58
C ASP A 316 -14.95 -9.79 -3.78
N THR A 317 -14.78 -8.46 -3.72
CA THR A 317 -15.27 -7.52 -4.72
C THR A 317 -14.13 -6.69 -5.29
N GLU A 318 -14.08 -6.59 -6.62
CA GLU A 318 -13.13 -5.74 -7.32
C GLU A 318 -13.57 -4.26 -7.28
N TYR A 319 -12.64 -3.40 -6.90
CA TYR A 319 -12.79 -1.94 -6.97
C TYR A 319 -11.66 -1.35 -7.78
N CYS A 320 -12.01 -0.50 -8.73
CA CYS A 320 -11.06 0.25 -9.53
C CYS A 320 -11.12 1.73 -9.19
N TYR A 321 -9.98 2.37 -9.31
CA TYR A 321 -9.74 3.75 -8.90
C TYR A 321 -9.17 4.53 -10.07
N ALA A 322 -9.57 5.79 -10.19
CA ALA A 322 -9.01 6.78 -11.09
C ALA A 322 -8.58 7.99 -10.25
N LEU A 323 -7.28 8.28 -10.26
CA LEU A 323 -6.66 9.38 -9.54
C LEU A 323 -6.44 10.53 -10.50
N TYR A 324 -7.07 11.66 -10.23
CA TYR A 324 -6.95 12.89 -10.99
C TYR A 324 -6.15 13.93 -10.23
N SER A 325 -5.36 14.71 -10.95
CA SER A 325 -4.78 15.93 -10.42
C SER A 325 -5.84 17.03 -10.46
N VAL A 326 -5.91 17.83 -9.38
CA VAL A 326 -6.87 18.94 -9.24
C VAL A 326 -6.14 20.24 -8.89
N ASP A 327 -6.46 21.33 -9.61
CA ASP A 327 -5.91 22.67 -9.35
C ASP A 327 -6.58 23.35 -8.13
N GLY A 328 -6.12 24.55 -7.79
CA GLY A 328 -6.64 25.33 -6.65
C GLY A 328 -8.10 25.79 -6.83
N GLU A 329 -8.61 25.78 -8.07
CA GLU A 329 -9.99 26.16 -8.42
C GLU A 329 -10.91 24.93 -8.51
N GLY A 330 -10.39 23.72 -8.25
CA GLY A 330 -11.16 22.48 -8.23
C GLY A 330 -11.33 21.82 -9.60
N VAL A 331 -10.55 22.22 -10.61
CA VAL A 331 -10.65 21.67 -11.96
C VAL A 331 -9.74 20.47 -12.14
N TYR A 332 -10.29 19.40 -12.72
CA TYR A 332 -9.58 18.18 -13.08
C TYR A 332 -8.73 18.41 -14.34
N ARG A 333 -7.46 18.00 -14.30
CA ARG A 333 -6.54 18.10 -15.46
C ARG A 333 -5.73 16.83 -15.64
N GLY A 334 -5.24 16.63 -16.86
CA GLY A 334 -4.42 15.49 -17.25
C GLY A 334 -5.21 14.18 -17.38
N VAL A 335 -4.49 13.12 -17.77
CA VAL A 335 -5.04 11.75 -17.83
C VAL A 335 -5.03 11.16 -16.42
N PRO A 336 -6.10 10.51 -15.93
CA PRO A 336 -6.08 9.90 -14.61
C PRO A 336 -5.11 8.72 -14.55
N THR A 337 -4.50 8.51 -13.39
CA THR A 337 -3.79 7.26 -13.10
C THR A 337 -4.75 6.26 -12.49
N THR A 338 -4.82 5.08 -13.08
CA THR A 338 -5.85 4.09 -12.74
C THR A 338 -5.25 2.82 -12.18
N GLY A 339 -6.00 2.13 -11.32
CA GLY A 339 -5.64 0.80 -10.82
C GLY A 339 -6.85 0.09 -10.22
N CYS A 340 -6.84 -1.24 -10.27
CA CYS A 340 -7.89 -2.08 -9.68
C CYS A 340 -7.30 -2.99 -8.62
N GLU A 341 -8.11 -3.29 -7.61
CA GLU A 341 -7.76 -4.25 -6.58
C GLU A 341 -9.02 -4.94 -6.04
N THR A 342 -8.88 -6.23 -5.71
CA THR A 342 -10.00 -7.04 -5.20
C THR A 342 -9.84 -7.25 -3.70
N THR A 343 -10.83 -6.80 -2.93
CA THR A 343 -10.88 -7.05 -1.47
C THR A 343 -10.82 -8.55 -1.18
N LEU A 344 -10.20 -8.93 -0.07
CA LEU A 344 -10.12 -10.34 0.31
C LEU A 344 -11.51 -10.94 0.59
N PRO A 345 -11.71 -12.25 0.37
CA PRO A 345 -12.93 -12.91 0.78
C PRO A 345 -13.04 -12.97 2.30
N VAL A 346 -14.28 -13.03 2.80
CA VAL A 346 -14.53 -13.32 4.21
C VAL A 346 -14.11 -14.75 4.52
N VAL A 347 -13.33 -14.93 5.59
CA VAL A 347 -12.97 -16.25 6.12
C VAL A 347 -13.70 -16.44 7.44
N ASN A 348 -14.63 -17.39 7.50
CA ASN A 348 -15.21 -17.83 8.77
C ASN A 348 -14.23 -18.77 9.48
N GLY A 349 -14.08 -18.62 10.79
CA GLY A 349 -13.27 -19.50 11.60
C GLY A 349 -13.94 -20.86 11.79
N VAL A 350 -13.22 -21.95 11.50
CA VAL A 350 -13.71 -23.32 11.69
C VAL A 350 -12.64 -24.17 12.36
N CYS A 351 -13.07 -24.90 13.40
CA CYS A 351 -12.19 -25.84 14.10
C CYS A 351 -11.59 -26.85 13.11
N GLY A 352 -10.30 -27.12 13.27
CA GLY A 352 -9.60 -28.14 12.49
C GLY A 352 -9.69 -29.53 13.12
N THR A 353 -8.93 -30.47 12.57
CA THR A 353 -8.93 -31.89 12.98
C THR A 353 -8.24 -32.15 14.32
N ALA A 354 -7.62 -31.14 14.92
CA ALA A 354 -6.99 -31.23 16.23
C ALA A 354 -7.98 -31.20 17.41
N VAL A 355 -9.29 -30.96 17.16
CA VAL A 355 -10.34 -31.11 18.19
C VAL A 355 -10.56 -32.59 18.46
N ARG A 356 -9.72 -33.15 19.33
CA ARG A 356 -9.69 -34.58 19.65
C ARG A 356 -8.95 -34.86 20.96
N ASN A 357 -9.01 -36.12 21.35
CA ASN A 357 -8.17 -36.66 22.41
C ASN A 357 -6.86 -37.22 21.85
N PHE A 358 -5.74 -36.84 22.47
CA PHE A 358 -4.38 -37.27 22.17
C PHE A 358 -3.89 -38.28 23.23
N ALA A 359 -3.04 -39.21 22.82
CA ALA A 359 -2.46 -40.18 23.73
C ALA A 359 -1.48 -39.49 24.69
N SER A 360 -1.26 -40.07 25.88
CA SER A 360 -0.41 -39.46 26.91
C SER A 360 1.04 -39.21 26.46
N GLY A 361 1.52 -40.05 25.53
CA GLY A 361 2.86 -39.97 24.93
C GLY A 361 2.98 -38.98 23.77
N ASP A 362 1.87 -38.42 23.27
CA ASP A 362 1.91 -37.41 22.22
C ASP A 362 2.52 -36.11 22.77
N THR A 363 3.33 -35.44 21.95
CA THR A 363 4.05 -34.22 22.33
C THR A 363 3.69 -33.00 21.46
N SER A 364 2.87 -33.19 20.42
CA SER A 364 2.42 -32.12 19.53
C SER A 364 1.12 -32.51 18.82
N TYR A 365 0.50 -31.56 18.12
CA TYR A 365 -0.66 -31.80 17.25
C TYR A 365 -0.34 -32.67 16.02
N GLY A 366 0.92 -32.97 15.72
CA GLY A 366 1.30 -33.80 14.57
C GLY A 366 0.81 -33.22 13.23
N SER A 367 0.12 -34.03 12.44
CA SER A 367 -0.50 -33.63 11.16
C SER A 367 -1.89 -33.00 11.30
N TYR A 368 -2.44 -32.94 12.53
CA TYR A 368 -3.76 -32.38 12.77
C TYR A 368 -3.69 -30.85 12.84
N THR A 369 -4.63 -30.19 12.17
CA THR A 369 -4.68 -28.73 12.13
C THR A 369 -5.59 -28.20 13.23
N GLN A 370 -5.18 -27.13 13.90
CA GLN A 370 -6.01 -26.48 14.92
C GLN A 370 -7.22 -25.76 14.31
N CYS A 371 -7.02 -25.12 13.15
CA CYS A 371 -8.06 -24.46 12.39
C CYS A 371 -8.05 -25.01 10.96
N SER A 372 -9.23 -25.40 10.46
CA SER A 372 -9.41 -25.70 9.04
C SER A 372 -9.57 -24.41 8.22
N SER A 373 -10.02 -23.33 8.86
CA SER A 373 -10.04 -21.96 8.35
C SER A 373 -9.93 -20.97 9.52
N GLY A 374 -9.28 -19.82 9.26
CA GLY A 374 -8.96 -18.82 10.28
C GLY A 374 -7.67 -19.12 11.06
N THR A 375 -7.33 -18.25 12.01
CA THR A 375 -6.10 -18.33 12.81
C THR A 375 -6.40 -18.74 14.25
N PRO A 376 -5.71 -19.75 14.83
CA PRO A 376 -5.96 -20.17 16.20
C PRO A 376 -5.50 -19.11 17.21
N SER A 377 -6.36 -18.81 18.19
CA SER A 377 -6.03 -17.89 19.30
C SER A 377 -4.97 -18.42 20.28
N SER A 378 -4.65 -19.70 20.20
CA SER A 378 -3.60 -20.35 20.99
C SER A 378 -3.03 -21.53 20.20
N THR A 379 -1.71 -21.68 20.19
CA THR A 379 -1.00 -22.81 19.57
C THR A 379 -0.44 -23.81 20.58
N ALA A 380 -0.78 -23.64 21.87
CA ALA A 380 -0.30 -24.53 22.93
C ALA A 380 -0.86 -25.95 22.75
N PHE A 381 -0.03 -26.97 22.99
CA PHE A 381 -0.45 -28.37 23.02
C PHE A 381 -0.83 -28.78 24.45
N PRO A 382 -1.91 -29.55 24.69
CA PRO A 382 -2.36 -29.86 26.06
C PRO A 382 -1.31 -30.65 26.83
N ALA A 383 -1.09 -30.33 28.10
CA ALA A 383 -0.28 -31.14 29.02
C ALA A 383 -0.96 -32.51 29.31
N PRO A 384 -0.23 -33.55 29.76
CA PRO A 384 -0.88 -34.83 30.09
C PRO A 384 -1.98 -34.63 31.14
N GLY A 385 -3.15 -35.21 30.89
CA GLY A 385 -4.32 -35.10 31.76
C GLY A 385 -5.04 -33.75 31.70
N SER A 386 -4.65 -32.86 30.77
CA SER A 386 -5.19 -31.51 30.62
C SER A 386 -5.84 -31.31 29.25
N SER A 387 -6.53 -30.17 29.10
CA SER A 387 -7.07 -29.70 27.82
C SER A 387 -6.44 -28.38 27.41
N THR A 388 -6.43 -28.10 26.11
CA THR A 388 -6.17 -26.76 25.57
C THR A 388 -7.34 -26.38 24.68
N THR A 389 -7.84 -25.16 24.90
CA THR A 389 -8.96 -24.59 24.14
C THR A 389 -8.45 -23.39 23.34
N TRP A 390 -8.88 -23.28 22.08
CA TRP A 390 -8.64 -22.14 21.22
C TRP A 390 -9.90 -21.78 20.43
N ILE A 391 -9.90 -20.58 19.86
CA ILE A 391 -10.90 -20.12 18.90
C ILE A 391 -10.18 -19.91 17.57
N CYS A 392 -10.74 -20.41 16.49
CA CYS A 392 -10.31 -20.08 15.14
C CYS A 392 -10.90 -18.73 14.78
N GLN A 393 -10.04 -17.71 14.70
CA GLN A 393 -10.41 -16.34 14.39
C GLN A 393 -10.58 -16.19 12.89
N GLY A 394 -11.79 -15.81 12.47
CA GLY A 394 -12.09 -15.49 11.08
C GLY A 394 -11.53 -14.12 10.67
N VAL A 395 -11.48 -13.86 9.35
CA VAL A 395 -11.15 -12.54 8.79
C VAL A 395 -12.41 -11.97 8.16
N GLY A 396 -13.00 -10.94 8.77
CA GLY A 396 -14.27 -10.34 8.34
C GLY A 396 -15.52 -11.20 8.53
N GLY A 397 -15.35 -12.45 8.97
CA GLY A 397 -16.42 -13.42 9.19
C GLY A 397 -16.63 -13.73 10.67
N THR A 398 -17.36 -14.80 10.96
CA THR A 398 -17.57 -15.26 12.34
C THR A 398 -16.36 -16.05 12.85
N ASN A 399 -16.05 -15.91 14.14
CA ASN A 399 -15.13 -16.83 14.82
C ASN A 399 -15.77 -18.20 14.99
N SER A 400 -14.95 -19.25 15.12
CA SER A 400 -15.46 -20.56 15.53
C SER A 400 -16.00 -20.51 16.97
N GLY A 401 -16.75 -21.54 17.37
CA GLY A 401 -16.92 -21.85 18.78
C GLY A 401 -15.60 -22.31 19.44
N ASN A 402 -15.67 -22.76 20.68
CA ASN A 402 -14.50 -23.27 21.41
C ASN A 402 -14.02 -24.60 20.80
N CYS A 403 -12.83 -24.59 20.21
CA CYS A 403 -12.13 -25.78 19.74
C CYS A 403 -11.26 -26.32 20.87
N THR A 404 -11.46 -27.57 21.28
CA THR A 404 -10.74 -28.15 22.45
C THR A 404 -10.01 -29.42 22.06
N ALA A 405 -8.72 -29.47 22.37
CA ALA A 405 -7.94 -30.71 22.39
C ALA A 405 -7.74 -31.16 23.83
N THR A 406 -7.82 -32.47 24.07
CA THR A 406 -7.50 -33.10 25.35
C THR A 406 -6.31 -34.04 25.18
N ARG A 407 -5.53 -34.24 26.24
CA ARG A 407 -4.47 -35.25 26.25
C ARG A 407 -4.64 -36.16 27.44
N ASP A 408 -4.60 -37.47 27.19
CA ASP A 408 -4.71 -38.47 28.24
C ASP A 408 -3.68 -38.24 29.34
N ALA A 409 -4.10 -38.48 30.59
CA ALA A 409 -3.18 -38.50 31.72
C ALA A 409 -2.12 -39.57 31.48
N ALA A 410 -0.87 -39.27 31.84
CA ALA A 410 0.13 -40.33 31.93
C ALA A 410 -0.39 -41.37 32.92
N ALA A 411 -0.47 -42.64 32.51
CA ALA A 411 -0.83 -43.71 33.42
C ALA A 411 0.12 -43.66 34.62
N GLU A 412 -0.42 -43.46 35.83
CA GLU A 412 0.39 -43.53 37.04
C GLU A 412 1.02 -44.93 37.12
N ALA A 413 2.33 -44.98 37.30
CA ALA A 413 3.00 -46.24 37.55
C ALA A 413 2.60 -46.73 38.93
N THR A 414 1.81 -47.80 39.00
CA THR A 414 1.38 -48.44 40.26
C THR A 414 1.86 -49.89 40.32
N CYS A 415 2.45 -50.29 41.45
CA CYS A 415 2.73 -51.70 41.74
C CYS A 415 1.47 -52.40 42.27
N TYR A 416 0.93 -53.37 41.53
CA TYR A 416 -0.18 -54.20 42.01
C TYR A 416 0.34 -55.39 42.84
N PRO A 417 -0.50 -56.02 43.68
CA PRO A 417 -0.10 -57.17 44.50
C PRO A 417 0.49 -58.36 43.73
N VAL A 418 0.06 -58.54 42.48
CA VAL A 418 0.59 -59.56 41.57
C VAL A 418 2.03 -59.30 41.12
N ASP A 419 2.55 -58.09 41.37
CA ASP A 419 3.86 -57.63 40.92
C ASP A 419 4.90 -57.63 42.05
N TYR A 420 4.50 -58.02 43.26
CA TYR A 420 5.37 -58.01 44.43
C TYR A 420 6.56 -58.95 44.25
N ASN A 421 7.76 -58.46 44.61
CA ASN A 421 9.03 -59.14 44.34
C ASN A 421 9.33 -59.37 42.85
N THR A 422 8.75 -58.58 41.95
CA THR A 422 9.15 -58.55 40.53
C THR A 422 9.71 -57.18 40.12
N SER A 423 10.43 -57.12 39.00
CA SER A 423 10.77 -55.87 38.32
C SER A 423 9.88 -55.69 37.09
N LYS A 424 9.59 -54.44 36.75
CA LYS A 424 8.81 -54.06 35.57
C LYS A 424 9.46 -52.91 34.85
N VAL A 425 9.32 -52.88 33.52
CA VAL A 425 9.70 -51.72 32.72
C VAL A 425 8.45 -50.87 32.51
N ILE A 426 8.48 -49.65 33.04
CA ILE A 426 7.37 -48.68 32.96
C ILE A 426 7.92 -47.40 32.32
N ASN A 427 7.35 -46.97 31.20
CA ASN A 427 7.81 -45.81 30.43
C ASN A 427 9.34 -45.84 30.15
N GLY A 428 9.86 -47.02 29.77
CA GLY A 428 11.28 -47.24 29.47
C GLY A 428 12.21 -47.39 30.70
N ASN A 429 11.68 -47.28 31.91
CA ASN A 429 12.43 -47.32 33.16
C ASN A 429 12.18 -48.62 33.94
N THR A 430 13.22 -49.27 34.46
CA THR A 430 13.07 -50.46 35.32
C THR A 430 12.72 -50.04 36.75
N VAL A 431 11.58 -50.51 37.25
CA VAL A 431 11.08 -50.29 38.61
C VAL A 431 10.95 -51.62 39.33
N TRP A 432 11.30 -51.65 40.62
CA TRP A 432 11.13 -52.82 41.48
C TRP A 432 10.02 -52.60 42.50
N CYS A 433 9.11 -53.57 42.59
CA CYS A 433 7.96 -53.51 43.49
C CYS A 433 8.24 -54.27 44.80
N ASP A 434 8.06 -53.60 45.94
CA ASP A 434 8.08 -54.23 47.27
C ASP A 434 6.70 -54.76 47.69
N ASN A 435 6.68 -55.62 48.70
CA ASN A 435 5.46 -56.28 49.21
C ASN A 435 4.45 -55.32 49.88
N ASN A 436 4.83 -54.06 50.07
CA ASN A 436 4.00 -53.02 50.69
C ASN A 436 3.51 -52.02 49.63
N GLY A 437 3.60 -52.37 48.34
CA GLY A 437 3.19 -51.51 47.23
C GLY A 437 4.08 -50.27 47.09
N GLY A 438 5.35 -50.34 47.48
CA GLY A 438 6.36 -49.33 47.18
C GLY A 438 7.15 -49.66 45.92
N MET A 439 7.51 -48.61 45.19
CA MET A 439 8.37 -48.68 44.01
C MET A 439 9.78 -48.23 44.36
N TRP A 440 10.77 -48.92 43.79
CA TRP A 440 12.18 -48.63 43.98
C TRP A 440 12.87 -48.38 42.65
N THR A 441 13.81 -47.43 42.62
CA THR A 441 14.71 -47.21 41.48
C THR A 441 15.84 -48.23 41.48
N ASP A 442 16.67 -48.19 40.44
CA ASP A 442 17.97 -48.85 40.42
C ASP A 442 18.90 -48.22 41.47
N SER A 443 19.96 -48.93 41.83
CA SER A 443 21.05 -48.33 42.61
C SER A 443 21.85 -47.39 41.71
N ARG A 444 22.02 -46.14 42.14
CA ARG A 444 22.89 -45.18 41.48
C ARG A 444 24.14 -44.92 42.32
N GLY A 445 25.19 -44.46 41.63
CA GLY A 445 26.54 -44.26 42.14
C GLY A 445 26.62 -43.46 43.44
N SER A 446 27.76 -43.59 44.11
CA SER A 446 27.99 -43.09 45.46
C SER A 446 27.94 -41.56 45.54
N MET A 447 27.13 -41.01 46.45
CA MET A 447 27.06 -39.57 46.73
C MET A 447 26.75 -39.32 48.21
N ASN A 448 26.85 -38.05 48.66
CA ASN A 448 26.47 -37.66 50.02
C ASN A 448 24.94 -37.65 50.22
N VAL A 449 24.48 -37.65 51.48
CA VAL A 449 23.04 -37.79 51.79
C VAL A 449 22.19 -36.63 51.27
N SER A 450 22.74 -35.41 51.23
CA SER A 450 22.04 -34.20 50.79
C SER A 450 21.77 -34.25 49.28
N ASN A 451 22.79 -34.64 48.51
CA ASN A 451 22.68 -34.85 47.07
C ASN A 451 21.77 -36.03 46.77
N GLY A 452 21.83 -37.10 47.56
CA GLY A 452 20.91 -38.24 47.44
C GLY A 452 19.45 -37.86 47.70
N THR A 453 19.21 -37.05 48.74
CA THR A 453 17.86 -36.55 49.08
C THR A 453 17.32 -35.65 47.97
N THR A 454 18.14 -34.69 47.53
CA THR A 454 17.79 -33.78 46.42
C THR A 454 17.52 -34.56 45.15
N HIS A 455 18.41 -35.50 44.81
CA HIS A 455 18.26 -36.37 43.65
C HIS A 455 16.93 -37.10 43.69
N CYS A 456 16.64 -37.84 44.76
CA CYS A 456 15.38 -38.57 44.88
C CYS A 456 14.16 -37.63 44.78
N SER A 457 14.15 -36.51 45.50
CA SER A 457 13.03 -35.55 45.47
C SER A 457 12.80 -34.90 44.09
N SER A 458 13.83 -34.83 43.26
CA SER A 458 13.76 -34.25 41.91
C SER A 458 13.35 -35.25 40.82
N LEU A 459 13.24 -36.54 41.14
CA LEU A 459 12.94 -37.55 40.13
C LEU A 459 11.49 -37.47 39.65
N ASN A 460 11.35 -37.39 38.33
CA ASN A 460 10.16 -37.81 37.59
C ASN A 460 10.49 -39.12 36.87
N TYR A 461 10.41 -40.24 37.60
CA TYR A 461 10.85 -41.55 37.15
C TYR A 461 9.65 -42.48 36.94
N ALA A 462 9.64 -43.24 35.84
CA ALA A 462 8.50 -44.07 35.43
C ALA A 462 7.15 -43.32 35.33
N GLY A 463 7.16 -42.00 35.11
CA GLY A 463 5.94 -41.18 35.03
C GLY A 463 5.33 -40.80 36.38
N THR A 464 6.09 -40.93 37.48
CA THR A 464 5.67 -40.55 38.84
C THR A 464 6.66 -39.57 39.46
N THR A 465 6.15 -38.66 40.29
CA THR A 465 6.92 -37.71 41.10
C THR A 465 6.74 -38.04 42.59
N GLY A 466 7.55 -37.48 43.49
CA GLY A 466 7.44 -37.80 44.93
C GLY A 466 8.32 -38.97 45.39
N TRP A 467 9.36 -39.27 44.61
CA TRP A 467 10.43 -40.19 45.01
C TRP A 467 11.21 -39.58 46.19
N ALA A 468 11.60 -40.41 47.15
CA ALA A 468 12.32 -39.96 48.33
C ALA A 468 13.45 -40.92 48.70
N LEU A 469 14.41 -40.41 49.46
CA LEU A 469 15.41 -41.25 50.08
C LEU A 469 14.71 -42.14 51.15
N PRO A 470 14.93 -43.46 51.17
CA PRO A 470 14.20 -44.35 52.06
C PRO A 470 14.71 -44.28 53.51
N THR A 471 13.81 -44.54 54.46
CA THR A 471 14.16 -44.70 55.88
C THR A 471 14.88 -46.01 56.15
N VAL A 472 15.55 -46.12 57.30
CA VAL A 472 16.23 -47.35 57.74
C VAL A 472 15.26 -48.52 57.76
N THR A 473 14.04 -48.28 58.26
CA THR A 473 12.96 -49.27 58.26
C THR A 473 12.60 -49.73 56.85
N GLN A 474 12.48 -48.82 55.90
CA GLN A 474 12.16 -49.15 54.50
C GLN A 474 13.31 -49.91 53.81
N LEU A 475 14.57 -49.55 54.06
CA LEU A 475 15.73 -50.28 53.54
C LEU A 475 15.84 -51.69 54.14
N ASN A 476 15.59 -51.84 55.45
CA ASN A 476 15.53 -53.14 56.11
C ASN A 476 14.38 -54.01 55.61
N GLN A 477 13.21 -53.41 55.33
CA GLN A 477 12.09 -54.13 54.71
C GLN A 477 12.43 -54.55 53.27
N CYS A 478 13.09 -53.67 52.51
CA CYS A 478 13.53 -53.98 51.15
C CYS A 478 14.45 -55.20 51.12
N TRP A 479 15.38 -55.34 52.08
CA TRP A 479 16.27 -56.50 52.22
C TRP A 479 15.54 -57.86 52.15
N ASN A 480 14.33 -57.93 52.71
CA ASN A 480 13.55 -59.16 52.75
C ASN A 480 12.92 -59.54 51.40
N THR A 481 13.11 -58.72 50.36
CA THR A 481 12.63 -58.97 48.99
C THR A 481 13.77 -59.51 48.12
N VAL A 482 13.46 -60.42 47.19
CA VAL A 482 14.44 -61.04 46.29
C VAL A 482 15.16 -59.99 45.43
N ASN A 483 14.48 -58.89 45.12
CA ASN A 483 14.96 -57.85 44.21
C ASN A 483 15.88 -56.80 44.84
N CYS A 484 15.83 -56.64 46.16
CA CYS A 484 16.75 -55.75 46.87
C CYS A 484 18.07 -56.44 47.24
N ARG A 485 18.15 -57.77 47.11
CA ARG A 485 19.39 -58.54 47.19
C ARG A 485 20.21 -58.34 45.91
N MET A 486 21.07 -57.34 45.89
CA MET A 486 22.06 -57.21 44.83
C MET A 486 23.06 -58.37 44.93
N ALA A 487 23.49 -58.92 43.79
CA ALA A 487 24.36 -60.07 43.74
C ALA A 487 25.68 -59.86 44.53
N GLN A 488 25.90 -60.74 45.51
CA GLN A 488 27.11 -61.09 46.25
C GLN A 488 28.01 -60.03 46.94
N ALA A 489 27.88 -58.72 46.71
CA ALA A 489 28.66 -57.70 47.43
C ALA A 489 27.83 -56.98 48.52
N SER A 490 28.38 -56.78 49.71
CA SER A 490 27.79 -55.93 50.75
C SER A 490 27.80 -54.47 50.29
N VAL A 491 26.64 -53.88 50.01
CA VAL A 491 26.55 -52.49 49.51
C VAL A 491 25.84 -51.58 50.50
N ALA A 492 26.48 -50.46 50.79
CA ALA A 492 25.97 -49.40 51.66
C ALA A 492 25.02 -48.45 50.90
N PHE A 493 23.85 -48.21 51.47
CA PHE A 493 22.88 -47.23 51.01
C PHE A 493 22.60 -46.15 52.05
N TRP A 494 22.51 -44.91 51.62
CA TRP A 494 22.07 -43.82 52.50
C TRP A 494 20.61 -43.97 52.89
N SER A 495 20.28 -43.54 54.12
CA SER A 495 18.91 -43.41 54.59
C SER A 495 18.53 -41.96 54.90
N ALA A 496 17.24 -41.65 54.71
CA ALA A 496 16.63 -40.41 55.20
C ALA A 496 16.52 -40.35 56.74
N THR A 497 16.74 -41.45 57.46
CA THR A 497 16.67 -41.45 58.94
C THR A 497 17.93 -40.79 59.52
N ALA A 498 17.73 -39.73 60.32
CA ALA A 498 18.80 -39.06 61.05
C ALA A 498 19.40 -39.95 62.14
N TYR A 499 20.70 -39.82 62.39
CA TYR A 499 21.37 -40.53 63.48
C TYR A 499 21.06 -39.82 64.82
N PRO A 500 20.51 -40.51 65.83
CA PRO A 500 19.94 -39.88 67.00
C PRO A 500 20.98 -39.19 67.90
N ASP A 501 22.19 -39.73 67.97
CA ASP A 501 23.15 -39.32 69.00
C ASP A 501 24.06 -38.17 68.55
N TRP A 502 24.19 -37.91 67.24
CA TRP A 502 25.09 -36.90 66.68
C TRP A 502 24.44 -36.08 65.56
N ALA A 503 24.29 -34.78 65.82
CA ALA A 503 23.89 -33.80 64.81
C ALA A 503 24.95 -33.74 63.70
N GLY A 504 24.54 -33.86 62.45
CA GLY A 504 25.49 -33.95 61.33
C GLY A 504 25.68 -35.37 60.77
N MET A 505 24.96 -36.36 61.30
CA MET A 505 25.04 -37.74 60.83
C MET A 505 23.69 -38.31 60.39
N ASN A 506 23.75 -39.18 59.38
CA ASN A 506 22.62 -39.98 58.92
C ASN A 506 22.94 -41.46 59.06
N TRP A 507 21.90 -42.28 59.18
CA TRP A 507 22.08 -43.72 59.06
C TRP A 507 22.40 -44.09 57.62
N TYR A 508 23.34 -45.02 57.45
CA TYR A 508 23.46 -45.80 56.23
C TYR A 508 23.21 -47.27 56.55
N VAL A 509 22.66 -48.00 55.58
CA VAL A 509 22.30 -49.41 55.71
C VAL A 509 23.16 -50.22 54.74
N ASN A 510 23.98 -51.11 55.28
CA ASN A 510 24.70 -52.14 54.54
C ASN A 510 23.77 -53.31 54.29
N LEU A 511 23.43 -53.51 53.03
CA LEU A 511 22.68 -54.67 52.56
C LEU A 511 23.68 -55.74 52.11
N GLY A 512 23.83 -56.82 52.86
CA GLY A 512 24.79 -57.90 52.60
C GLY A 512 24.24 -59.27 52.96
N GLN A 513 24.81 -60.36 52.41
CA GLN A 513 24.20 -61.71 52.37
C GLN A 513 23.62 -62.24 53.70
N ASN A 514 24.20 -61.85 54.84
CA ASN A 514 23.88 -62.37 56.17
C ASN A 514 22.98 -61.44 57.01
N GLY A 515 22.47 -60.34 56.45
CA GLY A 515 21.55 -59.41 57.13
C GLY A 515 21.82 -57.94 56.82
N ALA A 516 20.89 -57.08 57.22
CA ALA A 516 21.06 -55.63 57.13
C ALA A 516 21.78 -55.10 58.39
N GLY A 517 22.93 -54.47 58.21
CA GLY A 517 23.65 -53.76 59.27
C GLY A 517 23.55 -52.25 59.06
N TYR A 518 23.33 -51.47 60.11
CA TYR A 518 23.17 -50.02 60.01
C TYR A 518 24.12 -49.31 60.97
N ASN A 519 24.78 -48.25 60.51
CA ASN A 519 25.70 -47.44 61.30
C ASN A 519 25.49 -45.94 60.99
N GLY A 520 25.93 -45.09 61.92
CA GLY A 520 25.98 -43.65 61.70
C GLY A 520 27.18 -43.26 60.85
N ALA A 521 27.00 -42.33 59.93
CA ALA A 521 28.07 -41.75 59.14
C ALA A 521 27.90 -40.25 58.98
N ASP A 522 29.02 -39.53 58.96
CA ASP A 522 29.09 -38.11 58.68
C ASP A 522 28.65 -37.85 57.24
N PHE A 523 27.56 -37.09 57.09
CA PHE A 523 26.97 -36.84 55.78
C PHE A 523 27.75 -35.84 54.93
N THR A 524 28.75 -35.14 55.48
CA THR A 524 29.54 -34.13 54.76
C THR A 524 30.77 -34.70 54.08
N THR A 525 31.31 -35.82 54.58
CA THR A 525 32.59 -36.40 54.15
C THR A 525 32.47 -37.78 53.52
N GLN A 526 31.34 -38.47 53.70
CA GLN A 526 31.15 -39.84 53.22
C GLN A 526 30.14 -39.91 52.07
N SER A 527 30.35 -40.87 51.16
CA SER A 527 29.45 -41.13 50.05
C SER A 527 29.04 -42.60 50.05
N PHE A 528 27.74 -42.85 49.91
CA PHE A 528 27.16 -44.18 49.76
C PHE A 528 26.19 -44.21 48.58
N ASN A 529 25.80 -45.42 48.16
CA ASN A 529 24.89 -45.57 47.03
C ASN A 529 23.50 -45.02 47.39
N ILE A 530 22.81 -44.54 46.36
CA ILE A 530 21.45 -44.03 46.50
C ILE A 530 20.50 -44.97 45.79
N ARG A 531 19.39 -45.24 46.46
CA ARG A 531 18.22 -45.86 45.85
C ARG A 531 17.01 -45.09 46.33
N CYS A 532 16.19 -44.63 45.40
CA CYS A 532 15.01 -43.83 45.73
C CYS A 532 13.78 -44.73 45.82
N ARG A 533 12.89 -44.41 46.75
CA ARG A 533 11.62 -45.11 46.95
C ARG A 533 10.47 -44.15 46.70
N HIS A 534 9.49 -44.60 45.94
CA HIS A 534 8.18 -43.96 45.82
C HIS A 534 7.15 -44.81 46.58
N SER A 535 6.43 -44.21 47.51
CA SER A 535 5.33 -44.87 48.20
C SER A 535 4.08 -44.84 47.32
N SER A 536 3.85 -45.89 46.53
CA SER A 536 2.65 -45.97 45.68
C SER A 536 1.35 -46.33 46.42
N LEU A 537 1.29 -46.45 47.75
CA LEU A 537 0.03 -46.64 48.49
C LEU A 537 0.01 -46.00 49.91
N PRO A 538 -1.02 -45.22 50.28
CA PRO A 538 -1.50 -45.12 51.67
C PRO A 538 -2.16 -46.45 52.10
N PRO A 539 -2.24 -46.77 53.42
CA PRO A 539 -2.51 -48.13 53.94
C PRO A 539 -3.78 -48.79 53.36
N ALA A 540 -3.80 -50.14 53.34
CA ALA A 540 -4.75 -51.01 52.63
C ALA A 540 -6.24 -50.56 52.70
N ALA A 541 -6.95 -50.72 51.58
CA ALA A 541 -8.31 -50.20 51.34
C ALA A 541 -9.32 -50.66 52.41
N CYS A 542 -9.45 -51.96 52.67
CA CYS A 542 -10.23 -52.52 53.76
C CYS A 542 -9.62 -53.89 54.12
N SER A 543 -9.49 -54.22 55.40
CA SER A 543 -9.13 -55.60 55.78
C SER A 543 -10.38 -56.50 55.78
N VAL A 544 -10.21 -57.83 55.69
CA VAL A 544 -11.33 -58.79 55.77
C VAL A 544 -12.15 -58.61 57.06
N ALA A 545 -11.52 -58.14 58.13
CA ALA A 545 -12.18 -57.84 59.41
C ALA A 545 -13.08 -56.60 59.37
N GLU A 546 -12.92 -55.72 58.36
CA GLU A 546 -13.67 -54.47 58.20
C GLU A 546 -14.75 -54.57 57.12
N TYR A 547 -14.91 -55.73 56.48
CA TYR A 547 -15.94 -55.95 55.48
C TYR A 547 -17.31 -55.74 56.10
N ASN A 548 -18.19 -55.06 55.34
CA ASN A 548 -19.53 -54.74 55.80
C ASN A 548 -19.53 -53.84 57.05
N THR A 549 -18.61 -52.87 57.12
CA THR A 549 -18.61 -51.82 58.16
C THR A 549 -18.29 -50.44 57.56
N SER A 550 -18.65 -49.37 58.27
CA SER A 550 -18.20 -48.01 57.98
C SER A 550 -17.01 -47.64 58.86
N LYS A 551 -16.01 -46.94 58.30
CA LYS A 551 -14.89 -46.38 59.08
C LYS A 551 -14.63 -44.94 58.69
N VAL A 552 -13.99 -44.19 59.59
CA VAL A 552 -13.53 -42.83 59.31
C VAL A 552 -12.07 -42.89 58.86
N VAL A 553 -11.78 -42.37 57.68
CA VAL A 553 -10.44 -42.27 57.13
C VAL A 553 -10.20 -40.81 56.79
N ASN A 554 -9.20 -40.19 57.42
CA ASN A 554 -8.89 -38.76 57.25
C ASN A 554 -10.09 -37.82 57.50
N GLY A 555 -10.95 -38.15 58.48
CA GLY A 555 -12.13 -37.35 58.83
C GLY A 555 -13.37 -37.63 57.96
N ASP A 556 -13.22 -38.38 56.87
CA ASP A 556 -14.29 -38.77 55.95
C ASP A 556 -14.83 -40.17 56.28
N THR A 557 -16.15 -40.34 56.29
CA THR A 557 -16.77 -41.67 56.47
C THR A 557 -16.79 -42.42 55.15
N VAL A 558 -16.17 -43.59 55.14
CA VAL A 558 -16.10 -44.53 54.00
C VAL A 558 -16.68 -45.88 54.39
N TRP A 559 -17.30 -46.56 53.43
CA TRP A 559 -17.98 -47.83 53.64
C TRP A 559 -17.25 -48.95 52.90
N CYS A 560 -16.91 -50.03 53.60
CA CYS A 560 -16.22 -51.19 53.05
C CYS A 560 -17.22 -52.25 52.62
N ASP A 561 -17.23 -52.60 51.33
CA ASP A 561 -18.00 -53.74 50.83
C ASP A 561 -17.30 -55.08 51.10
N GLY A 562 -18.05 -56.19 51.04
CA GLY A 562 -17.54 -57.55 51.26
C GLY A 562 -16.55 -58.06 50.22
N ASN A 563 -16.22 -57.24 49.20
CA ASN A 563 -15.27 -57.55 48.14
C ASN A 563 -14.03 -56.61 48.20
N GLY A 564 -13.86 -55.86 49.29
CA GLY A 564 -12.71 -54.97 49.49
C GLY A 564 -12.81 -53.60 48.80
N GLY A 565 -13.96 -53.28 48.21
CA GLY A 565 -14.24 -51.96 47.62
C GLY A 565 -14.67 -50.93 48.66
N MET A 566 -14.33 -49.66 48.43
CA MET A 566 -14.72 -48.54 49.30
C MET A 566 -15.79 -47.69 48.64
N TRP A 567 -16.75 -47.23 49.43
CA TRP A 567 -17.86 -46.39 48.98
C TRP A 567 -17.90 -45.07 49.76
N THR A 568 -18.21 -43.99 49.04
CA THR A 568 -18.54 -42.69 49.61
C THR A 568 -19.90 -42.70 50.31
N ASN A 569 -20.19 -41.67 51.10
CA ASN A 569 -21.55 -41.38 51.54
C ASN A 569 -22.44 -40.96 50.36
N ASP A 570 -23.75 -40.92 50.61
CA ASP A 570 -24.71 -40.42 49.61
C ASP A 570 -24.45 -38.93 49.30
N ARG A 571 -24.20 -38.63 48.02
CA ARG A 571 -24.05 -37.28 47.49
C ARG A 571 -25.31 -36.96 46.70
N GLY A 572 -25.85 -35.76 46.91
CA GLY A 572 -27.16 -35.32 46.39
C GLY A 572 -27.38 -35.56 44.89
N SER A 573 -28.61 -35.36 44.44
CA SER A 573 -29.01 -35.71 43.07
C SER A 573 -28.37 -34.80 42.02
N MET A 574 -27.80 -35.39 40.97
CA MET A 574 -27.26 -34.66 39.82
C MET A 574 -27.44 -35.47 38.52
N ASN A 575 -27.25 -34.83 37.37
CA ASN A 575 -27.33 -35.50 36.08
C ASN A 575 -26.11 -36.43 35.84
N TRP A 576 -26.19 -37.31 34.82
CA TRP A 576 -25.17 -38.35 34.64
C TRP A 576 -23.76 -37.80 34.36
N ASP A 577 -23.63 -36.76 33.52
CA ASP A 577 -22.32 -36.19 33.19
C ASP A 577 -21.69 -35.50 34.40
N THR A 578 -22.49 -34.76 35.17
CA THR A 578 -22.05 -34.13 36.43
C THR A 578 -21.70 -35.20 37.46
N ALA A 579 -22.48 -36.28 37.56
CA ALA A 579 -22.21 -37.40 38.46
C ALA A 579 -20.90 -38.13 38.10
N ASN A 580 -20.68 -38.35 36.81
CA ASN A 580 -19.48 -39.01 36.31
C ASN A 580 -18.25 -38.16 36.55
N ALA A 581 -18.31 -36.86 36.19
CA ALA A 581 -17.25 -35.89 36.44
C ALA A 581 -16.98 -35.68 37.94
N HIS A 582 -18.05 -35.65 38.75
CA HIS A 582 -17.93 -35.53 40.20
C HIS A 582 -17.15 -36.70 40.78
N CYS A 583 -17.53 -37.95 40.45
CA CYS A 583 -16.81 -39.10 40.97
C CYS A 583 -15.38 -39.19 40.43
N SER A 584 -15.14 -38.95 39.13
CA SER A 584 -13.79 -39.04 38.55
C SER A 584 -12.84 -37.95 39.06
N GLY A 585 -13.36 -36.78 39.42
CA GLY A 585 -12.61 -35.69 40.04
C GLY A 585 -12.59 -35.70 41.57
N LEU A 586 -13.21 -36.68 42.21
CA LEU A 586 -13.35 -36.69 43.67
C LEU A 586 -12.03 -37.03 44.36
N ALA A 587 -11.63 -36.17 45.30
CA ALA A 587 -10.63 -36.46 46.32
C ALA A 587 -11.37 -36.69 47.64
N TYR A 588 -11.44 -37.93 48.13
CA TYR A 588 -12.19 -38.28 49.34
C TYR A 588 -11.45 -39.32 50.16
N ALA A 589 -11.44 -39.16 51.49
CA ALA A 589 -10.66 -39.98 52.42
C ALA A 589 -9.17 -40.09 52.07
N GLY A 590 -8.59 -39.02 51.51
CA GLY A 590 -7.20 -38.97 51.04
C GLY A 590 -6.89 -39.84 49.81
N ARG A 591 -7.90 -40.19 49.00
CA ARG A 591 -7.76 -41.03 47.80
C ARG A 591 -8.38 -40.35 46.58
N TYR A 592 -7.80 -40.62 45.41
CA TYR A 592 -8.28 -40.28 44.08
C TYR A 592 -8.70 -41.55 43.32
N GLY A 593 -9.25 -41.41 42.11
CA GLY A 593 -9.67 -42.57 41.29
C GLY A 593 -11.05 -43.14 41.65
N TRP A 594 -11.86 -42.34 42.34
CA TRP A 594 -13.26 -42.66 42.56
C TRP A 594 -14.00 -42.66 41.22
N SER A 595 -15.02 -43.50 41.10
CA SER A 595 -15.82 -43.59 39.87
C SER A 595 -17.27 -43.89 40.19
N LEU A 596 -18.17 -43.55 39.27
CA LEU A 596 -19.55 -44.03 39.34
C LEU A 596 -19.55 -45.56 39.32
N PRO A 597 -20.27 -46.26 40.21
CA PRO A 597 -20.18 -47.71 40.34
C PRO A 597 -20.70 -48.41 39.09
N SER A 598 -20.16 -49.60 38.79
CA SER A 598 -20.77 -50.45 37.77
C SER A 598 -22.17 -50.90 38.16
N ARG A 599 -23.00 -51.22 37.17
CA ARG A 599 -24.31 -51.86 37.39
C ARG A 599 -24.18 -53.09 38.30
N THR A 600 -23.14 -53.89 38.09
CA THR A 600 -22.87 -55.08 38.90
C THR A 600 -22.56 -54.73 40.35
N SER A 601 -21.67 -53.74 40.58
CA SER A 601 -21.28 -53.30 41.93
C SER A 601 -22.46 -52.71 42.72
N LEU A 602 -23.29 -51.88 42.07
CA LEU A 602 -24.50 -51.32 42.69
C LEU A 602 -25.56 -52.41 42.97
N THR A 603 -25.71 -53.40 42.07
CA THR A 603 -26.63 -54.53 42.28
C THR A 603 -26.17 -55.43 43.42
N GLN A 604 -24.87 -55.64 43.59
CA GLN A 604 -24.32 -56.37 44.74
C GLN A 604 -24.57 -55.63 46.06
N CYS A 605 -24.52 -54.30 46.06
CA CYS A 605 -24.89 -53.45 47.20
C CYS A 605 -26.32 -53.72 47.71
N CYS A 606 -27.26 -54.11 46.83
CA CYS A 606 -28.66 -54.38 47.18
C CYS A 606 -28.85 -55.48 48.23
N ASN A 607 -27.97 -56.48 48.21
CA ASN A 607 -28.00 -57.61 49.12
C ASN A 607 -27.28 -57.30 50.45
N SER A 608 -26.63 -56.14 50.55
CA SER A 608 -25.98 -55.68 51.77
C SER A 608 -26.92 -54.78 52.58
N THR A 609 -27.04 -55.05 53.88
CA THR A 609 -27.80 -54.21 54.83
C THR A 609 -27.24 -52.79 54.97
N LEU A 610 -26.04 -52.55 54.45
CA LEU A 610 -25.25 -51.34 54.66
C LEU A 610 -25.40 -50.32 53.52
N CYS A 611 -25.87 -50.74 52.36
CA CYS A 611 -26.23 -49.83 51.26
C CYS A 611 -27.69 -49.39 51.30
N ARG A 612 -28.47 -49.88 52.27
CA ARG A 612 -29.90 -49.57 52.41
C ARG A 612 -30.07 -48.15 52.94
N THR A 613 -30.89 -47.36 52.27
CA THR A 613 -31.30 -46.04 52.77
C THR A 613 -32.54 -46.18 53.66
N SER A 614 -32.63 -45.37 54.71
CA SER A 614 -33.81 -45.30 55.56
C SER A 614 -34.96 -44.66 54.77
N SER A 615 -35.89 -45.49 54.32
CA SER A 615 -37.18 -45.17 53.68
C SER A 615 -37.14 -44.62 52.23
N ASN A 616 -37.83 -45.33 51.34
CA ASN A 616 -38.12 -45.07 49.91
C ASN A 616 -37.07 -45.49 48.86
N LYS A 617 -37.57 -46.10 47.76
CA LYS A 617 -36.81 -46.49 46.56
C LYS A 617 -35.96 -45.32 46.07
N THR A 618 -34.64 -45.42 46.20
CA THR A 618 -33.70 -44.35 45.82
C THR A 618 -32.87 -44.79 44.62
N ALA A 619 -32.89 -43.99 43.55
CA ALA A 619 -32.12 -44.23 42.33
C ALA A 619 -30.70 -43.68 42.43
N TYR A 620 -29.72 -44.51 42.07
CA TYR A 620 -28.30 -44.12 41.96
C TYR A 620 -27.77 -44.33 40.55
N TRP A 621 -26.97 -43.37 40.08
CA TRP A 621 -26.29 -43.48 38.79
C TRP A 621 -25.23 -44.58 38.77
N THR A 622 -25.08 -45.24 37.63
CA THR A 622 -23.97 -46.18 37.33
C THR A 622 -23.05 -45.61 36.25
N ASN A 623 -21.82 -46.12 36.12
CA ASN A 623 -20.98 -45.85 34.94
C ASN A 623 -21.38 -46.67 33.70
N THR A 624 -22.38 -47.54 33.82
CA THR A 624 -22.79 -48.44 32.74
C THR A 624 -23.68 -47.70 31.75
N THR A 625 -23.39 -47.80 30.46
CA THR A 625 -24.19 -47.20 29.39
C THR A 625 -24.76 -48.28 28.48
N PHE A 626 -25.96 -48.06 27.95
CA PHE A 626 -26.54 -48.86 26.88
C PHE A 626 -26.50 -48.07 25.59
N THR A 627 -26.05 -48.71 24.52
CA THR A 627 -26.04 -48.13 23.18
C THR A 627 -27.18 -48.75 22.37
N ASP A 628 -28.18 -47.93 22.04
CA ASP A 628 -29.19 -48.23 21.02
C ASP A 628 -28.73 -47.54 19.72
N PRO A 629 -28.98 -48.08 18.51
CA PRO A 629 -28.63 -47.45 17.24
C PRO A 629 -29.03 -45.96 17.09
N ASN A 630 -30.00 -45.45 17.86
CA ASN A 630 -30.43 -44.05 17.80
C ASN A 630 -30.21 -43.22 19.08
N MET A 631 -29.70 -43.79 20.17
CA MET A 631 -29.46 -43.05 21.42
C MET A 631 -28.52 -43.77 22.40
N VAL A 632 -27.81 -43.00 23.24
CA VAL A 632 -27.04 -43.52 24.38
C VAL A 632 -27.83 -43.32 25.67
N LEU A 633 -28.32 -44.42 26.25
CA LEU A 633 -29.01 -44.39 27.54
C LEU A 633 -28.02 -44.68 28.68
N LYS A 634 -28.20 -44.01 29.81
CA LYS A 634 -27.36 -44.16 31.01
C LYS A 634 -28.09 -45.00 32.05
N TYR A 635 -27.43 -46.01 32.61
CA TYR A 635 -28.08 -46.91 33.59
C TYR A 635 -28.11 -46.31 34.99
N TYR A 636 -29.21 -46.56 35.69
CA TYR A 636 -29.36 -46.31 37.11
C TYR A 636 -29.91 -47.56 37.82
N VAL A 637 -29.64 -47.66 39.13
CA VAL A 637 -30.14 -48.76 39.98
C VAL A 637 -30.99 -48.15 41.10
N ASN A 638 -32.23 -48.63 41.24
CA ASN A 638 -33.10 -48.32 42.37
C ASN A 638 -32.81 -49.27 43.53
N LEU A 639 -32.31 -48.73 44.64
CA LEU A 639 -32.13 -49.48 45.89
C LEU A 639 -33.43 -49.42 46.71
N SER A 640 -33.90 -50.58 47.19
CA SER A 640 -35.05 -50.70 48.08
C SER A 640 -34.68 -51.37 49.42
N ASP A 641 -35.48 -51.08 50.44
CA ASP A 641 -35.39 -51.65 51.78
C ASP A 641 -35.79 -53.14 51.85
N THR A 642 -36.60 -53.61 50.89
CA THR A 642 -37.05 -55.01 50.78
C THR A 642 -36.05 -55.92 50.04
N GLY A 643 -34.92 -55.39 49.57
CA GLY A 643 -33.86 -56.15 48.88
C GLY A 643 -34.12 -56.40 47.38
N ALA A 644 -35.23 -55.90 46.83
CA ALA A 644 -35.50 -55.96 45.39
C ALA A 644 -34.90 -54.73 44.68
N CYS A 645 -33.92 -54.95 43.80
CA CYS A 645 -33.34 -53.89 42.97
C CYS A 645 -33.87 -53.92 41.54
N TYR A 646 -34.27 -52.74 41.06
CA TYR A 646 -34.73 -52.55 39.69
C TYR A 646 -33.71 -51.72 38.93
N ASN A 647 -33.35 -52.18 37.73
CA ASN A 647 -32.47 -51.48 36.82
C ASN A 647 -33.32 -50.75 35.78
N GLY A 648 -32.98 -49.50 35.49
CA GLY A 648 -33.57 -48.73 34.40
C GLY A 648 -32.48 -47.98 33.63
N ALA A 649 -32.84 -47.46 32.46
CA ALA A 649 -31.97 -46.57 31.69
C ALA A 649 -32.72 -45.27 31.38
N ASN A 650 -32.02 -44.14 31.41
CA ASN A 650 -32.62 -42.83 31.18
C ASN A 650 -31.67 -41.93 30.36
N THR A 651 -32.17 -40.77 29.93
CA THR A 651 -31.39 -39.73 29.24
C THR A 651 -30.65 -38.85 30.25
N THR A 652 -29.68 -38.06 29.76
CA THR A 652 -28.81 -37.20 30.59
C THR A 652 -29.55 -36.05 31.28
N ASN A 653 -30.83 -35.77 30.97
CA ASN A 653 -31.58 -34.66 31.57
C ASN A 653 -32.22 -35.00 32.94
N VAL A 654 -32.11 -36.25 33.41
CA VAL A 654 -32.67 -36.66 34.70
C VAL A 654 -31.59 -36.63 35.78
N SER A 655 -31.96 -36.33 37.02
CA SER A 655 -31.04 -36.31 38.16
C SER A 655 -31.33 -37.43 39.14
N TYR A 656 -30.29 -38.21 39.47
CA TYR A 656 -30.32 -39.28 40.46
C TYR A 656 -29.20 -39.08 41.48
N ARG A 657 -29.31 -39.74 42.64
CA ARG A 657 -28.29 -39.64 43.69
C ARG A 657 -26.98 -40.28 43.24
N VAL A 658 -25.89 -39.86 43.87
CA VAL A 658 -24.54 -40.28 43.49
C VAL A 658 -23.82 -40.88 44.67
N ARG A 659 -23.22 -42.05 44.45
CA ARG A 659 -22.29 -42.66 45.38
C ARG A 659 -21.11 -43.16 44.57
N CYS A 660 -19.93 -42.65 44.85
CA CYS A 660 -18.71 -43.06 44.17
C CYS A 660 -18.10 -44.28 44.85
N ARG A 661 -17.55 -45.20 44.05
CA ARG A 661 -16.84 -46.41 44.50
C ARG A 661 -15.37 -46.35 44.08
N LEU A 662 -14.49 -46.83 44.95
CA LEU A 662 -13.07 -47.01 44.70
C LEU A 662 -12.74 -48.50 44.61
N GLY A 663 -11.99 -48.90 43.58
CA GLY A 663 -11.61 -50.29 43.30
C GLY A 663 -12.70 -51.09 42.60
N GLN A 664 -13.03 -50.71 41.35
CA GLN A 664 -14.08 -51.40 40.58
C GLN A 664 -13.73 -52.82 40.20
#